data_AF-A0A7Z9IS29-F1
#
_entry.id   AF-A0A7Z9IS29-F1
#
_cell.length_a   1.000
_cell.length_b   1.000
_cell.length_c   1.000
_cell.angle_alpha   90.00
_cell.angle_beta   90.00
_cell.angle_gamma   90.00
#
_symmetry.space_group_name_H-M   'P 1'
#
loop_
_entity.id
_entity.type
_entity.pdbx_description
1 polymer ?
#
loop_
_entity_poly.entity_id
_entity_poly.type
_entity_poly.pdbx_seq_one_letter_code
_entity_poly.pdbx_strand_id
1 'polypeptide(L)'
;MMYQLYHNRGSAAPLAMLFTLVGMSITVSYLKNSFNQSVMEEYRYAEHRALYAAEAGLNEVGVVILPQLTTEDTLLYPEGFEYGQNEFGEPIGKYKNIYCYTELEEYTTRKVYYVFSTGEARPRTSRGDKIDPIERTVYMTMQAQGFEDFMYFTDEESPIGPGNTGVVNFGGNDVLEGRVHTNGDIIFSNYGCPEFSGSVTITNEAVENGGGIGGWGACDEGVFEQEIDGETVNILDTISTIVFPPVNSAQLVRANADYVFTADDMLFRGGKKDTMIMTEINFTEGGFWAAQWWYNIPPIGGPPNEFDFLWDSTSAALNVEEFSIHFGPNNEYLPGLGYDGTFMVVSATDLSGDNIQSTLIDIIEAGDIIQVSNSDASKMVTFSMGNNPLPLGSDRVLLQVEPGSIFYNSDIDQGFLNDEPVTLINTSASTGLAEDVEWNTFQYYHDHDEDGSEYCPVGGRHHFDFDYWNAAGIAGSNCDIFSCPNEIYNSEYIYMQKLFYPYTNPSVIYVKGGQVLVRGVVGGKYTIVTDDYTEYRRHDNMSIVDRVWGNIWLIDDVLYADSYTNAQVIHPEDGGTDNVLGLIAGGCVIIANTRPNGARGQAYGSDIKINAAIMAMYGGFISHYWQNNLTGYHDWNDNLAYGYIADGRGGHRNYYRTEGQNGLYNNTNDKRGVVHLWGSIVQQKRGYMLRNFPGPYNVSPGVGYDKNYHYDWNLRFNPPPYYPDQVDVNNNVILKMSSYGELDNDL
;
A
#
# COMPACT_ATOMS: atom_id res chain seq x y z
N MET A 1 1.62 -82.29 -105.19
CA MET A 1 1.28 -80.85 -105.19
C MET A 1 0.23 -80.68 -104.11
N MET A 2 0.44 -80.08 -102.95
CA MET A 2 1.15 -78.85 -102.62
C MET A 2 1.45 -78.89 -101.10
N TYR A 3 2.70 -78.60 -100.70
CA TYR A 3 3.10 -78.40 -99.30
C TYR A 3 2.55 -77.04 -98.84
N GLN A 4 1.74 -76.99 -97.78
CA GLN A 4 1.39 -75.74 -97.10
C GLN A 4 2.24 -75.59 -95.83
N LEU A 5 3.24 -74.72 -95.90
CA LEU A 5 4.02 -74.23 -94.77
C LEU A 5 3.16 -73.24 -93.98
N TYR A 6 2.71 -73.63 -92.79
CA TYR A 6 2.21 -72.68 -91.79
C TYR A 6 3.41 -72.02 -91.10
N HIS A 7 3.66 -70.75 -91.42
CA HIS A 7 4.61 -69.90 -90.72
C HIS A 7 3.90 -69.28 -89.51
N ASN A 8 3.97 -69.92 -88.34
CA ASN A 8 3.60 -69.28 -87.08
C ASN A 8 4.69 -68.25 -86.73
N ARG A 9 4.41 -66.97 -86.95
CA ARG A 9 5.24 -65.86 -86.44
C ARG A 9 5.12 -65.86 -84.91
N GLY A 10 6.07 -66.46 -84.21
CA GLY A 10 6.12 -66.44 -82.75
C GLY A 10 6.41 -65.02 -82.23
N SER A 11 5.37 -64.32 -81.77
CA SER A 11 5.51 -63.03 -81.06
C SER A 11 5.67 -63.20 -79.54
N ALA A 12 5.67 -64.43 -79.01
CA ALA A 12 5.69 -64.70 -77.58
C ALA A 12 6.97 -64.18 -76.88
N ALA A 13 8.15 -64.34 -77.51
CA ALA A 13 9.41 -63.91 -76.91
C ALA A 13 9.56 -62.36 -76.84
N PRO A 14 9.28 -61.58 -77.90
CA PRO A 14 9.25 -60.12 -77.82
C PRO A 14 8.20 -59.57 -76.85
N LEU A 15 7.01 -60.18 -76.79
CA LEU A 15 5.94 -59.77 -75.89
C LEU A 15 6.29 -60.06 -74.42
N ALA A 16 6.91 -61.21 -74.14
CA ALA A 16 7.41 -61.57 -72.80
C ALA A 16 8.56 -60.66 -72.35
N MET A 17 9.48 -60.28 -73.25
CA MET A 17 10.51 -59.26 -72.98
C MET A 17 9.89 -57.88 -72.69
N LEU A 18 8.85 -57.49 -73.43
CA LEU A 18 8.16 -56.23 -73.19
C LEU A 18 7.43 -56.23 -71.83
N PHE A 19 6.73 -57.31 -71.49
CA PHE A 19 6.07 -57.45 -70.17
C PHE A 19 7.05 -57.54 -69.01
N THR A 20 8.23 -58.14 -69.21
CA THR A 20 9.29 -58.13 -68.17
C THR A 20 9.93 -56.75 -68.02
N LEU A 21 10.15 -56.01 -69.12
CA LEU A 21 10.62 -54.62 -69.06
C LEU A 21 9.59 -53.70 -68.38
N VAL A 22 8.31 -53.84 -68.71
CA VAL A 22 7.21 -53.10 -68.06
C VAL A 22 7.08 -53.50 -66.59
N GLY A 23 7.16 -54.80 -66.25
CA GLY A 23 7.14 -55.28 -64.88
C GLY A 23 8.34 -54.81 -64.04
N MET A 24 9.54 -54.78 -64.62
CA MET A 24 10.72 -54.16 -64.00
C MET A 24 10.54 -52.66 -63.82
N SER A 25 9.98 -51.97 -64.81
CA SER A 25 9.72 -50.52 -64.74
C SER A 25 8.73 -50.17 -63.62
N ILE A 26 7.63 -50.93 -63.50
CA ILE A 26 6.65 -50.78 -62.42
C ILE A 26 7.29 -51.07 -61.06
N THR A 27 8.10 -52.13 -60.95
CA THR A 27 8.82 -52.48 -59.71
C THR A 27 9.80 -51.37 -59.31
N VAL A 28 10.57 -50.83 -60.26
CA VAL A 28 11.52 -49.72 -60.02
C VAL A 28 10.78 -48.45 -59.61
N SER A 29 9.66 -48.12 -60.27
CA SER A 29 8.82 -46.98 -59.89
C SER A 29 8.22 -47.14 -58.50
N TYR A 30 7.74 -48.34 -58.15
CA TYR A 30 7.19 -48.64 -56.83
C TYR A 30 8.26 -48.54 -55.74
N LEU A 31 9.44 -49.11 -55.95
CA LEU A 31 10.57 -49.00 -55.03
C LEU A 31 10.99 -47.54 -54.85
N LYS A 32 11.08 -46.77 -55.94
CA LYS A 32 11.38 -45.32 -55.86
C LYS A 32 10.33 -44.57 -55.04
N ASN A 33 9.04 -44.87 -55.24
CA ASN A 33 7.97 -44.25 -54.45
C ASN A 33 8.03 -44.64 -52.97
N SER A 34 8.28 -45.93 -52.67
CA SER A 34 8.40 -46.42 -51.29
C SER A 34 9.60 -45.80 -50.56
N PHE A 35 10.76 -45.68 -51.22
CA PHE A 35 11.91 -44.97 -50.64
C PHE A 35 11.62 -43.48 -50.41
N ASN A 36 10.95 -42.82 -51.35
CA ASN A 36 10.54 -41.42 -51.17
C ASN A 36 9.56 -41.26 -49.99
N GLN A 37 8.58 -42.15 -49.86
CA GLN A 37 7.63 -42.11 -48.74
C GLN A 37 8.32 -42.33 -47.39
N SER A 38 9.23 -43.32 -47.30
CA SER A 38 9.99 -43.57 -46.08
C SER A 38 10.88 -42.41 -45.67
N VAL A 39 11.52 -41.72 -46.62
CA VAL A 39 12.32 -40.51 -46.32
C VAL A 39 11.42 -39.35 -45.87
N MET A 40 10.26 -39.17 -46.50
CA MET A 40 9.29 -38.15 -46.08
C MET A 40 8.73 -38.39 -44.68
N GLU A 41 8.48 -39.66 -44.32
CA GLU A 41 8.03 -40.04 -42.98
C GLU A 41 9.10 -39.77 -41.92
N GLU A 42 10.35 -40.15 -42.19
CA GLU A 42 11.46 -39.86 -41.27
C GLU A 42 11.70 -38.36 -41.11
N TYR A 43 11.53 -37.58 -42.18
CA TYR A 43 11.61 -36.12 -42.13
C TYR A 43 10.52 -35.54 -41.21
N ARG A 44 9.26 -35.93 -41.38
CA ARG A 44 8.14 -35.54 -40.50
C ARG A 44 8.38 -35.96 -39.05
N TYR A 45 8.91 -37.16 -38.84
CA TYR A 45 9.23 -37.64 -37.50
C TYR A 45 10.38 -36.84 -36.87
N ALA A 46 11.38 -36.43 -37.65
CA ALA A 46 12.43 -35.53 -37.17
C ALA A 46 11.91 -34.11 -36.87
N GLU A 47 10.94 -33.59 -37.63
CA GLU A 47 10.26 -32.32 -37.29
C GLU A 47 9.57 -32.39 -35.92
N HIS A 48 8.78 -33.44 -35.66
CA HIS A 48 8.14 -33.61 -34.35
C HIS A 48 9.16 -33.82 -33.22
N ARG A 49 10.26 -34.52 -33.47
CA ARG A 49 11.36 -34.67 -32.48
C ARG A 49 12.06 -33.34 -32.20
N ALA A 50 12.27 -32.51 -33.21
CA ALA A 50 12.83 -31.18 -33.04
C ALA A 50 11.87 -30.30 -32.23
N LEU A 51 10.57 -30.29 -32.56
CA LEU A 51 9.55 -29.55 -31.81
C LEU A 51 9.50 -30.00 -30.34
N TYR A 52 9.46 -31.30 -30.10
CA TYR A 52 9.43 -31.86 -28.74
C TYR A 52 10.70 -31.54 -27.94
N ALA A 53 11.87 -31.57 -28.58
CA ALA A 53 13.12 -31.12 -27.95
C ALA A 53 13.06 -29.61 -27.63
N ALA A 54 12.50 -28.78 -28.52
CA ALA A 54 12.33 -27.35 -28.31
C ALA A 54 11.44 -27.07 -27.08
N GLU A 55 10.29 -27.74 -27.00
CA GLU A 55 9.36 -27.68 -25.85
C GLU A 55 10.03 -28.13 -24.54
N ALA A 56 10.87 -29.17 -24.59
CA ALA A 56 11.63 -29.61 -23.43
C ALA A 56 12.61 -28.55 -22.94
N GLY A 57 13.39 -27.93 -23.85
CA GLY A 57 14.29 -26.83 -23.47
C GLY A 57 13.55 -25.63 -22.86
N LEU A 58 12.33 -25.36 -23.36
CA LEU A 58 11.48 -24.30 -22.84
C LEU A 58 11.00 -24.61 -21.41
N ASN A 59 10.53 -25.84 -21.15
CA ASN A 59 10.00 -26.24 -19.85
C ASN A 59 11.07 -26.55 -18.79
N GLU A 60 12.16 -27.25 -19.16
CA GLU A 60 13.18 -27.69 -18.21
C GLU A 60 14.15 -26.58 -17.79
N VAL A 61 14.32 -25.57 -18.64
CA VAL A 61 15.29 -24.48 -18.41
C VAL A 61 14.62 -23.12 -18.50
N GLY A 62 13.94 -22.85 -19.62
CA GLY A 62 13.39 -21.54 -19.94
C GLY A 62 12.46 -20.97 -18.87
N VAL A 63 11.36 -21.66 -18.60
CA VAL A 63 10.34 -21.25 -17.61
C VAL A 63 10.91 -21.14 -16.19
N VAL A 64 11.91 -21.95 -15.85
CA VAL A 64 12.55 -21.95 -14.52
C VAL A 64 13.38 -20.68 -14.28
N ILE A 65 13.99 -20.15 -15.34
CA ILE A 65 14.90 -18.99 -15.26
C ILE A 65 14.17 -17.67 -15.46
N LEU A 66 13.05 -17.65 -16.17
CA LEU A 66 12.27 -16.43 -16.43
C LEU A 66 11.97 -15.59 -15.16
N PRO A 67 11.50 -16.16 -14.04
CA PRO A 67 11.27 -15.42 -12.79
C PRO A 67 12.51 -14.78 -12.17
N GLN A 68 13.71 -15.27 -12.53
CA GLN A 68 15.00 -14.88 -11.94
C GLN A 68 15.70 -13.79 -12.76
N LEU A 69 15.10 -13.33 -13.86
CA LEU A 69 15.67 -12.29 -14.70
C LEU A 69 15.70 -10.95 -13.97
N THR A 70 16.90 -10.39 -13.80
CA THR A 70 17.08 -9.14 -13.06
C THR A 70 17.24 -7.90 -13.92
N THR A 71 17.64 -8.00 -15.20
CA THR A 71 17.61 -6.90 -16.20
C THR A 71 18.26 -7.21 -17.55
N GLU A 72 19.05 -8.28 -17.70
CA GLU A 72 19.74 -8.60 -18.96
C GLU A 72 19.06 -9.74 -19.73
N ASP A 73 19.01 -9.58 -21.05
CA ASP A 73 18.73 -10.66 -22.00
C ASP A 73 19.66 -11.84 -21.74
N THR A 74 19.08 -13.00 -21.49
CA THR A 74 19.83 -14.19 -21.10
C THR A 74 19.77 -15.24 -22.21
N LEU A 75 20.94 -15.60 -22.77
CA LEU A 75 21.07 -16.71 -23.72
C LEU A 75 21.73 -17.91 -23.03
N LEU A 76 21.06 -19.06 -23.07
CA LEU A 76 21.49 -20.30 -22.43
C LEU A 76 21.63 -21.41 -23.48
N TYR A 77 22.59 -22.31 -23.23
CA TYR A 77 22.86 -23.47 -24.07
C TYR A 77 22.99 -23.16 -25.58
N PRO A 78 23.88 -22.22 -26.00
CA PRO A 78 24.06 -21.92 -27.43
C PRO A 78 24.56 -23.15 -28.24
N GLU A 79 25.38 -23.99 -27.61
CA GLU A 79 25.90 -25.23 -28.22
C GLU A 79 24.90 -26.40 -28.18
N GLY A 80 23.85 -26.26 -27.36
CA GLY A 80 22.78 -27.23 -27.15
C GLY A 80 23.04 -28.32 -26.11
N PHE A 81 21.96 -28.96 -25.67
CA PHE A 81 21.94 -30.05 -24.70
C PHE A 81 21.10 -31.22 -25.24
N GLU A 82 21.63 -32.45 -25.12
CA GLU A 82 20.98 -33.65 -25.64
C GLU A 82 19.74 -34.02 -24.80
N TYR A 83 18.63 -34.32 -25.48
CA TYR A 83 17.34 -34.58 -24.84
C TYR A 83 16.73 -35.93 -25.24
N GLY A 84 16.20 -36.62 -24.23
CA GLY A 84 15.54 -37.92 -24.34
C GLY A 84 16.48 -39.06 -24.73
N GLN A 85 15.96 -40.29 -24.71
CA GLN A 85 16.65 -41.47 -25.26
C GLN A 85 15.66 -42.29 -26.08
N ASN A 86 16.08 -42.72 -27.26
CA ASN A 86 15.32 -43.66 -28.08
C ASN A 86 15.51 -45.11 -27.59
N GLU A 87 14.87 -46.07 -28.28
CA GLU A 87 14.95 -47.51 -27.97
C GLU A 87 16.38 -48.09 -27.99
N PHE A 88 17.34 -47.37 -28.57
CA PHE A 88 18.76 -47.73 -28.67
C PHE A 88 19.66 -46.97 -27.70
N GLY A 89 19.09 -46.12 -26.82
CA GLY A 89 19.82 -45.30 -25.86
C GLY A 89 20.46 -44.04 -26.46
N GLU A 90 20.16 -43.70 -27.71
CA GLU A 90 20.67 -42.49 -28.37
C GLU A 90 19.71 -41.30 -28.15
N PRO A 91 20.21 -40.05 -28.13
CA PRO A 91 19.36 -38.87 -27.96
C PRO A 91 18.27 -38.76 -29.02
N ILE A 92 17.07 -38.33 -28.60
CA ILE A 92 15.93 -38.12 -29.50
C ILE A 92 16.14 -36.83 -30.31
N GLY A 93 16.74 -35.81 -29.68
CA GLY A 93 17.14 -34.55 -30.27
C GLY A 93 18.06 -33.78 -29.32
N LYS A 94 18.28 -32.49 -29.60
CA LYS A 94 18.93 -31.56 -28.68
C LYS A 94 18.17 -30.23 -28.66
N TYR A 95 18.07 -29.58 -27.52
CA TYR A 95 17.59 -28.20 -27.44
C TYR A 95 18.76 -27.23 -27.33
N LYS A 96 18.64 -26.03 -27.89
CA LYS A 96 19.68 -24.99 -27.91
C LYS A 96 19.06 -23.60 -28.00
N ASN A 97 19.91 -22.57 -27.86
CA ASN A 97 19.54 -21.17 -28.02
C ASN A 97 18.33 -20.77 -27.17
N ILE A 98 18.33 -21.15 -25.89
CA ILE A 98 17.26 -20.76 -24.99
C ILE A 98 17.47 -19.28 -24.66
N TYR A 99 16.63 -18.43 -25.23
CA TYR A 99 16.77 -16.98 -25.14
C TYR A 99 15.61 -16.41 -24.33
N CYS A 100 15.92 -15.68 -23.27
CA CYS A 100 14.96 -15.15 -22.31
C CYS A 100 15.15 -13.63 -22.17
N TYR A 101 14.08 -12.85 -22.24
CA TYR A 101 14.09 -11.41 -21.99
C TYR A 101 12.75 -10.91 -21.45
N THR A 102 12.70 -9.65 -21.02
CA THR A 102 11.48 -8.99 -20.54
C THR A 102 11.25 -7.67 -21.26
N GLU A 103 10.00 -7.34 -21.53
CA GLU A 103 9.60 -6.06 -22.13
C GLU A 103 8.39 -5.47 -21.39
N LEU A 104 8.26 -4.15 -21.34
CA LEU A 104 7.05 -3.49 -20.83
C LEU A 104 5.99 -3.46 -21.93
N GLU A 105 4.77 -3.85 -21.60
CA GLU A 105 3.64 -3.77 -22.52
C GLU A 105 3.24 -2.29 -22.77
N GLU A 106 2.96 -1.95 -24.03
CA GLU A 106 2.72 -0.57 -24.48
C GLU A 106 1.58 0.09 -23.69
N TYR A 107 1.80 1.30 -23.18
CA TYR A 107 0.84 2.05 -22.34
C TYR A 107 0.42 1.35 -21.04
N THR A 108 1.20 0.39 -20.55
CA THR A 108 1.03 -0.25 -19.25
C THR A 108 2.31 -0.17 -18.43
N THR A 109 2.23 -0.59 -17.18
CA THR A 109 3.40 -0.80 -16.31
C THR A 109 3.71 -2.29 -16.12
N ARG A 110 3.08 -3.18 -16.91
CA ARG A 110 3.26 -4.62 -16.79
C ARG A 110 4.45 -5.09 -17.62
N LYS A 111 5.23 -6.00 -17.03
CA LYS A 111 6.30 -6.72 -17.73
C LYS A 111 5.78 -8.01 -18.33
N VAL A 112 6.09 -8.22 -19.61
CA VAL A 112 5.90 -9.49 -20.31
C VAL A 112 7.25 -10.19 -20.40
N TYR A 113 7.25 -11.47 -20.07
CA TYR A 113 8.41 -12.34 -20.03
C TYR A 113 8.40 -13.22 -21.27
N TYR A 114 9.46 -13.17 -22.06
CA TYR A 114 9.58 -13.94 -23.29
C TYR A 114 10.65 -15.01 -23.14
N VAL A 115 10.33 -16.22 -23.59
CA VAL A 115 11.31 -17.29 -23.73
C VAL A 115 11.18 -17.94 -25.11
N PHE A 116 12.32 -18.22 -25.71
CA PHE A 116 12.46 -18.94 -26.97
C PHE A 116 13.33 -20.17 -26.74
N SER A 117 13.06 -21.26 -27.45
CA SER A 117 13.88 -22.47 -27.43
C SER A 117 13.90 -23.09 -28.81
N THR A 118 15.10 -23.43 -29.31
CA THR A 118 15.26 -24.12 -30.60
C THR A 118 15.61 -25.58 -30.37
N GLY A 119 14.77 -26.48 -30.86
CA GLY A 119 15.06 -27.90 -30.90
C GLY A 119 15.68 -28.32 -32.24
N GLU A 120 16.68 -29.18 -32.19
CA GLU A 120 17.41 -29.71 -33.34
C GLU A 120 17.30 -31.24 -33.35
N ALA A 121 16.84 -31.81 -34.48
CA ALA A 121 16.80 -33.25 -34.70
C ALA A 121 17.32 -33.63 -36.08
N ARG A 122 18.04 -34.75 -36.16
CA ARG A 122 18.63 -35.24 -37.41
C ARG A 122 17.81 -36.42 -37.97
N PRO A 123 17.26 -36.32 -39.20
CA PRO A 123 16.57 -37.43 -39.83
C PRO A 123 17.55 -38.54 -40.23
N ARG A 124 17.15 -39.81 -40.06
CA ARG A 124 17.95 -40.97 -40.47
C ARG A 124 17.70 -41.36 -41.92
N THR A 125 18.68 -41.16 -42.80
CA THR A 125 18.57 -41.72 -44.15
C THR A 125 18.83 -43.23 -44.14
N SER A 126 18.14 -43.95 -45.01
CA SER A 126 18.39 -45.37 -45.31
C SER A 126 19.78 -45.66 -45.92
N ARG A 127 20.60 -44.62 -46.15
CA ARG A 127 21.96 -44.68 -46.71
C ARG A 127 23.07 -44.13 -45.82
N GLY A 128 22.75 -43.54 -44.65
CA GLY A 128 23.75 -42.98 -43.73
C GLY A 128 24.37 -41.65 -44.18
N ASP A 129 23.79 -40.96 -45.16
CA ASP A 129 24.24 -39.64 -45.61
C ASP A 129 23.90 -38.56 -44.56
N LYS A 130 24.82 -37.60 -44.36
CA LYS A 130 24.63 -36.44 -43.47
C LYS A 130 23.59 -35.49 -44.08
N ILE A 131 22.36 -35.54 -43.61
CA ILE A 131 21.38 -34.48 -43.83
C ILE A 131 21.63 -33.38 -42.80
N ASP A 132 21.44 -32.13 -43.22
CA ASP A 132 21.38 -30.99 -42.30
C ASP A 132 20.31 -31.23 -41.23
N PRO A 133 20.56 -30.84 -39.98
CA PRO A 133 19.58 -31.01 -38.93
C PRO A 133 18.34 -30.16 -39.22
N ILE A 134 17.19 -30.65 -38.79
CA ILE A 134 15.93 -29.90 -38.78
C ILE A 134 15.88 -29.13 -37.47
N GLU A 135 15.60 -27.84 -37.56
CA GLU A 135 15.45 -26.95 -36.41
C GLU A 135 14.03 -26.42 -36.35
N ARG A 136 13.44 -26.46 -35.15
CA ARG A 136 12.12 -25.93 -34.82
C ARG A 136 12.27 -25.03 -33.61
N THR A 137 11.71 -23.82 -33.67
CA THR A 137 11.79 -22.87 -32.57
C THR A 137 10.41 -22.64 -32.00
N VAL A 138 10.27 -22.79 -30.70
CA VAL A 138 9.05 -22.47 -29.97
C VAL A 138 9.30 -21.27 -29.08
N TYR A 139 8.22 -20.56 -28.77
CA TYR A 139 8.25 -19.45 -27.85
C TYR A 139 7.08 -19.54 -26.87
N MET A 140 7.27 -18.93 -25.70
CA MET A 140 6.24 -18.74 -24.71
C MET A 140 6.34 -17.32 -24.16
N THR A 141 5.19 -16.71 -23.93
CA THR A 141 5.09 -15.46 -23.19
C THR A 141 4.44 -15.73 -21.85
N MET A 142 4.96 -15.10 -20.81
CA MET A 142 4.40 -15.16 -19.46
C MET A 142 4.22 -13.75 -18.92
N GLN A 143 3.31 -13.61 -17.97
CA GLN A 143 3.07 -12.35 -17.27
C GLN A 143 3.14 -12.59 -15.76
N ALA A 144 3.54 -11.56 -15.02
CA ALA A 144 3.48 -11.61 -13.57
C ALA A 144 2.05 -11.82 -13.09
N GLN A 145 1.89 -12.65 -12.06
CA GLN A 145 0.63 -12.85 -11.37
C GLN A 145 0.56 -11.86 -10.19
N GLY A 146 -0.30 -10.85 -10.32
CA GLY A 146 -0.48 -9.83 -9.32
C GLY A 146 -1.48 -10.20 -8.23
N PHE A 147 -1.53 -9.40 -7.18
CA PHE A 147 -2.52 -9.55 -6.10
C PHE A 147 -3.92 -9.06 -6.50
N GLU A 148 -4.05 -8.27 -7.56
CA GLU A 148 -5.32 -7.82 -8.12
C GLU A 148 -6.15 -8.96 -8.76
N ASP A 149 -5.55 -10.14 -8.97
CA ASP A 149 -6.26 -11.33 -9.46
C ASP A 149 -7.24 -11.88 -8.39
N PHE A 150 -7.08 -11.51 -7.12
CA PHE A 150 -7.98 -11.90 -6.04
C PHE A 150 -9.14 -10.93 -5.89
N MET A 151 -10.36 -11.45 -5.79
CA MET A 151 -11.46 -10.69 -5.22
C MET A 151 -11.22 -10.41 -3.73
N TYR A 152 -10.82 -11.47 -3.03
CA TYR A 152 -10.58 -11.42 -1.60
C TYR A 152 -9.36 -12.27 -1.28
N PHE A 153 -8.35 -11.65 -0.68
CA PHE A 153 -7.17 -12.27 -0.13
C PHE A 153 -7.01 -11.83 1.32
N THR A 154 -6.76 -12.77 2.24
CA THR A 154 -6.26 -12.45 3.57
C THR A 154 -5.07 -13.33 3.94
N ASP A 155 -4.05 -12.75 4.55
CA ASP A 155 -2.93 -13.52 5.09
C ASP A 155 -3.35 -14.26 6.37
N GLU A 156 -4.03 -13.57 7.27
CA GLU A 156 -4.63 -14.16 8.46
C GLU A 156 -6.14 -13.91 8.46
N GLU A 157 -6.96 -14.96 8.57
CA GLU A 157 -8.40 -14.86 8.91
C GLU A 157 -8.58 -14.53 10.41
N SER A 158 -7.84 -13.51 10.87
CA SER A 158 -7.96 -12.91 12.18
C SER A 158 -8.51 -11.50 12.05
N PRO A 159 -9.43 -11.10 12.94
CA PRO A 159 -9.95 -9.73 12.94
C PRO A 159 -8.89 -8.67 13.23
N ILE A 160 -9.10 -7.47 12.68
CA ILE A 160 -8.37 -6.24 13.03
C ILE A 160 -9.32 -5.07 13.34
N GLY A 161 -8.89 -4.18 14.23
CA GLY A 161 -9.59 -2.98 14.67
C GLY A 161 -9.89 -2.95 16.19
N PRO A 162 -10.30 -1.79 16.74
CA PRO A 162 -10.57 -1.63 18.17
C PRO A 162 -11.62 -2.60 18.73
N GLY A 163 -11.39 -3.05 19.98
CA GLY A 163 -12.29 -3.95 20.71
C GLY A 163 -12.36 -5.36 20.14
N ASN A 164 -11.25 -5.88 19.60
CA ASN A 164 -11.21 -7.14 18.88
C ASN A 164 -11.72 -8.33 19.72
N THR A 165 -12.70 -9.07 19.20
CA THR A 165 -13.31 -10.25 19.85
C THR A 165 -12.64 -11.56 19.47
N GLY A 166 -11.68 -11.56 18.53
CA GLY A 166 -10.93 -12.74 18.11
C GLY A 166 -11.71 -13.72 17.22
N VAL A 167 -12.92 -13.36 16.75
CA VAL A 167 -13.76 -14.23 15.91
C VAL A 167 -14.20 -13.47 14.67
N VAL A 168 -13.89 -14.03 13.49
CA VAL A 168 -14.47 -13.65 12.20
C VAL A 168 -15.00 -14.91 11.53
N ASN A 169 -16.13 -14.77 10.83
CA ASN A 169 -16.72 -15.87 10.08
C ASN A 169 -17.39 -15.37 8.80
N PHE A 170 -17.57 -16.28 7.86
CA PHE A 170 -18.39 -16.06 6.67
C PHE A 170 -19.82 -16.53 6.94
N GLY A 171 -20.80 -15.69 6.66
CA GLY A 171 -22.21 -15.97 6.93
C GLY A 171 -23.12 -15.75 5.73
N GLY A 172 -24.43 -15.88 5.96
CA GLY A 172 -25.46 -15.82 4.91
C GLY A 172 -25.53 -14.54 4.06
N ASN A 173 -24.86 -13.48 4.47
CA ASN A 173 -24.87 -12.19 3.77
C ASN A 173 -23.53 -11.90 3.06
N ASP A 174 -22.53 -12.78 3.16
CA ASP A 174 -21.26 -12.61 2.44
C ASP A 174 -21.42 -13.23 1.04
N VAL A 175 -21.47 -12.38 0.02
CA VAL A 175 -21.46 -12.77 -1.40
C VAL A 175 -20.14 -12.29 -2.00
N LEU A 176 -19.37 -13.20 -2.58
CA LEU A 176 -18.02 -12.95 -3.05
C LEU A 176 -17.88 -13.50 -4.48
N GLU A 177 -17.87 -12.60 -5.44
CA GLU A 177 -17.68 -12.89 -6.86
C GLU A 177 -16.20 -12.81 -7.22
N GLY A 178 -15.63 -13.85 -7.81
CA GLY A 178 -14.21 -13.92 -8.19
C GLY A 178 -13.37 -14.83 -7.30
N ARG A 179 -12.04 -14.70 -7.41
CA ARG A 179 -11.10 -15.60 -6.72
C ARG A 179 -10.96 -15.22 -5.25
N VAL A 180 -11.21 -16.17 -4.36
CA VAL A 180 -11.08 -16.00 -2.90
C VAL A 180 -9.90 -16.82 -2.40
N HIS A 181 -9.07 -16.26 -1.54
CA HIS A 181 -7.98 -16.97 -0.91
C HIS A 181 -7.74 -16.53 0.54
N THR A 182 -7.31 -17.48 1.36
CA THR A 182 -6.78 -17.22 2.69
C THR A 182 -5.55 -18.09 2.94
N ASN A 183 -4.52 -17.50 3.55
CA ASN A 183 -3.41 -18.27 4.12
C ASN A 183 -3.77 -18.91 5.46
N GLY A 184 -4.78 -18.38 6.17
CA GLY A 184 -5.36 -18.95 7.39
C GLY A 184 -6.63 -19.79 7.14
N ASP A 185 -7.41 -20.02 8.21
CA ASP A 185 -8.57 -20.92 8.16
C ASP A 185 -9.89 -20.20 7.79
N ILE A 186 -10.67 -20.80 6.89
CA ILE A 186 -12.05 -20.37 6.65
C ILE A 186 -12.95 -20.89 7.77
N ILE A 187 -13.68 -19.99 8.41
CA ILE A 187 -14.68 -20.31 9.43
C ILE A 187 -16.06 -19.81 8.97
N PHE A 188 -17.06 -20.69 9.04
CA PHE A 188 -18.44 -20.37 8.70
C PHE A 188 -19.29 -20.06 9.94
N SER A 189 -20.27 -19.20 9.74
CA SER A 189 -21.22 -18.78 10.75
C SER A 189 -22.25 -19.86 11.05
N ASN A 190 -22.82 -19.84 12.26
CA ASN A 190 -24.03 -20.60 12.60
C ASN A 190 -25.31 -19.98 11.99
N TYR A 191 -25.21 -18.84 11.31
CA TYR A 191 -26.33 -18.07 10.77
C TYR A 191 -26.19 -17.89 9.26
N GLY A 192 -26.44 -18.97 8.53
CA GLY A 192 -26.39 -19.00 7.06
C GLY A 192 -24.97 -19.17 6.49
N CYS A 193 -24.90 -19.40 5.19
CA CYS A 193 -23.68 -19.70 4.46
C CYS A 193 -23.38 -18.64 3.40
N PRO A 194 -22.09 -18.32 3.17
CA PRO A 194 -21.73 -17.39 2.11
C PRO A 194 -22.03 -17.96 0.74
N GLU A 195 -22.04 -17.08 -0.25
CA GLU A 195 -22.08 -17.45 -1.67
C GLU A 195 -20.75 -17.08 -2.32
N PHE A 196 -20.01 -18.09 -2.78
CA PHE A 196 -18.78 -17.90 -3.56
C PHE A 196 -19.08 -18.13 -5.04
N SER A 197 -18.73 -17.16 -5.90
CA SER A 197 -18.78 -17.28 -7.36
C SER A 197 -17.39 -17.15 -7.98
N GLY A 198 -16.56 -18.17 -7.78
CA GLY A 198 -15.22 -18.29 -8.35
C GLY A 198 -14.36 -19.30 -7.59
N SER A 199 -13.10 -19.47 -7.97
CA SER A 199 -12.19 -20.40 -7.26
C SER A 199 -11.91 -19.94 -5.84
N VAL A 200 -12.01 -20.85 -4.88
CA VAL A 200 -11.63 -20.64 -3.47
C VAL A 200 -10.36 -21.44 -3.20
N THR A 201 -9.31 -20.79 -2.72
CA THR A 201 -8.05 -21.48 -2.40
C THR A 201 -7.68 -21.32 -0.92
N ILE A 202 -7.28 -22.42 -0.28
CA ILE A 202 -6.66 -22.44 1.05
C ILE A 202 -5.24 -23.01 0.94
N THR A 203 -4.48 -23.04 2.04
CA THR A 203 -3.09 -23.49 2.01
C THR A 203 -2.92 -24.96 2.35
N ASN A 204 -1.97 -25.63 1.68
CA ASN A 204 -1.53 -26.98 2.02
C ASN A 204 -1.10 -27.06 3.49
N GLU A 205 -0.38 -26.05 3.95
CA GLU A 205 0.12 -25.95 5.32
C GLU A 205 -1.02 -25.84 6.36
N ALA A 206 -2.08 -25.09 6.08
CA ALA A 206 -3.24 -25.01 6.97
C ALA A 206 -3.96 -26.36 7.05
N VAL A 207 -4.17 -27.04 5.92
CA VAL A 207 -4.82 -28.35 5.87
C VAL A 207 -4.01 -29.43 6.60
N GLU A 208 -2.69 -29.47 6.39
CA GLU A 208 -1.80 -30.42 7.07
C GLU A 208 -1.80 -30.27 8.60
N ASN A 209 -2.00 -29.05 9.10
CA ASN A 209 -2.12 -28.75 10.53
C ASN A 209 -3.52 -29.05 11.11
N GLY A 210 -4.41 -29.64 10.32
CA GLY A 210 -5.79 -29.94 10.71
C GLY A 210 -6.74 -28.74 10.65
N GLY A 211 -6.33 -27.66 9.99
CA GLY A 211 -7.12 -26.47 9.70
C GLY A 211 -7.63 -26.46 8.25
N GLY A 212 -7.51 -25.31 7.59
CA GLY A 212 -8.07 -25.03 6.28
C GLY A 212 -9.54 -24.62 6.37
N ILE A 213 -10.38 -25.53 6.86
CA ILE A 213 -11.76 -25.25 7.27
C ILE A 213 -11.84 -25.35 8.79
N GLY A 214 -11.71 -24.21 9.48
CA GLY A 214 -11.67 -24.13 10.94
C GLY A 214 -13.02 -24.38 11.62
N GLY A 215 -14.13 -24.26 10.88
CA GLY A 215 -15.46 -24.59 11.39
C GLY A 215 -16.57 -24.45 10.35
N TRP A 216 -17.45 -25.44 10.29
CA TRP A 216 -18.55 -25.49 9.32
C TRP A 216 -19.78 -24.66 9.70
N GLY A 217 -19.97 -24.36 10.99
CA GLY A 217 -21.14 -23.60 11.44
C GLY A 217 -22.45 -24.24 10.97
N ALA A 218 -23.25 -23.49 10.21
CA ALA A 218 -24.49 -23.95 9.58
C ALA A 218 -24.32 -24.52 8.16
N CYS A 219 -23.09 -24.61 7.67
CA CYS A 219 -22.74 -24.96 6.29
C CYS A 219 -22.25 -26.40 6.15
N ASP A 220 -22.20 -26.85 4.91
CA ASP A 220 -21.60 -28.11 4.48
C ASP A 220 -20.75 -27.89 3.22
N GLU A 221 -20.17 -28.97 2.69
CA GLU A 221 -19.30 -28.93 1.50
C GLU A 221 -19.97 -28.32 0.26
N GLY A 222 -21.32 -28.29 0.21
CA GLY A 222 -22.08 -27.69 -0.89
C GLY A 222 -21.83 -26.20 -1.08
N VAL A 223 -21.26 -25.50 -0.07
CA VAL A 223 -20.81 -24.10 -0.22
C VAL A 223 -19.71 -23.92 -1.27
N PHE A 224 -19.02 -25.01 -1.64
CA PHE A 224 -17.98 -25.03 -2.65
C PHE A 224 -18.41 -25.75 -3.94
N GLU A 225 -19.68 -26.11 -4.09
CA GLU A 225 -20.20 -26.76 -5.28
C GLU A 225 -20.85 -25.72 -6.21
N GLN A 226 -20.45 -25.70 -7.48
CA GLN A 226 -21.04 -24.86 -8.51
C GLN A 226 -21.45 -25.67 -9.74
N GLU A 227 -22.59 -25.32 -10.33
CA GLU A 227 -23.03 -25.85 -11.61
C GLU A 227 -22.40 -25.06 -12.76
N ILE A 228 -21.43 -25.68 -13.44
CA ILE A 228 -20.74 -25.09 -14.59
C ILE A 228 -20.98 -26.01 -15.79
N ASP A 229 -21.59 -25.47 -16.86
CA ASP A 229 -21.93 -26.22 -18.08
C ASP A 229 -22.77 -27.51 -17.86
N GLY A 230 -23.55 -27.55 -16.78
CA GLY A 230 -24.41 -28.68 -16.41
C GLY A 230 -23.69 -29.79 -15.64
N GLU A 231 -22.47 -29.54 -15.16
CA GLU A 231 -21.73 -30.39 -14.23
C GLU A 231 -21.49 -29.67 -12.90
N THR A 232 -21.64 -30.40 -11.79
CA THR A 232 -21.26 -29.91 -10.46
C THR A 232 -19.74 -29.97 -10.31
N VAL A 233 -19.10 -28.82 -10.16
CA VAL A 233 -17.65 -28.66 -9.98
C VAL A 233 -17.38 -28.17 -8.56
N ASN A 234 -16.38 -28.75 -7.90
CA ASN A 234 -15.88 -28.23 -6.63
C ASN A 234 -14.89 -27.09 -6.90
N ILE A 235 -15.14 -25.92 -6.32
CA ILE A 235 -14.34 -24.70 -6.50
C ILE A 235 -13.25 -24.52 -5.44
N LEU A 236 -13.21 -25.37 -4.41
CA LEU A 236 -12.20 -25.36 -3.36
C LEU A 236 -10.95 -26.11 -3.83
N ASP A 237 -9.80 -25.45 -3.74
CA ASP A 237 -8.49 -26.02 -4.05
C ASP A 237 -7.45 -25.66 -2.97
N THR A 238 -6.34 -26.38 -2.94
CA THR A 238 -5.26 -26.22 -1.98
C THR A 238 -3.96 -25.85 -2.70
N ILE A 239 -3.36 -24.71 -2.32
CA ILE A 239 -2.09 -24.23 -2.88
C ILE A 239 -1.05 -24.01 -1.78
N SER A 240 0.20 -23.72 -2.13
CA SER A 240 1.18 -23.30 -1.14
C SER A 240 0.84 -21.92 -0.56
N THR A 241 1.24 -21.69 0.68
CA THR A 241 1.15 -20.37 1.33
C THR A 241 1.73 -19.27 0.45
N ILE A 242 0.93 -18.23 0.21
CA ILE A 242 1.33 -17.06 -0.56
C ILE A 242 2.14 -16.13 0.35
N VAL A 243 3.30 -15.65 -0.10
CA VAL A 243 4.12 -14.72 0.70
C VAL A 243 3.44 -13.36 0.79
N PHE A 244 3.14 -12.91 2.00
CA PHE A 244 2.54 -11.61 2.28
C PHE A 244 3.13 -11.02 3.59
N PRO A 245 3.32 -9.69 3.70
CA PRO A 245 3.12 -8.65 2.68
C PRO A 245 4.19 -8.67 1.57
N PRO A 246 3.87 -8.17 0.35
CA PRO A 246 4.79 -8.17 -0.78
C PRO A 246 5.76 -6.97 -0.70
N VAL A 247 6.63 -6.95 0.33
CA VAL A 247 7.49 -5.79 0.68
C VAL A 247 8.34 -5.31 -0.50
N ASN A 248 8.98 -6.22 -1.24
CA ASN A 248 9.84 -5.84 -2.37
C ASN A 248 9.03 -5.26 -3.54
N SER A 249 7.87 -5.85 -3.85
CA SER A 249 6.96 -5.31 -4.88
C SER A 249 6.41 -3.94 -4.46
N ALA A 250 6.05 -3.75 -3.18
CA ALA A 250 5.61 -2.46 -2.64
C ALA A 250 6.70 -1.38 -2.74
N GLN A 251 7.96 -1.74 -2.48
CA GLN A 251 9.10 -0.83 -2.68
C GLN A 251 9.30 -0.45 -4.15
N LEU A 252 9.09 -1.39 -5.09
CA LEU A 252 9.12 -1.08 -6.52
C LEU A 252 8.04 -0.06 -6.90
N VAL A 253 6.84 -0.14 -6.31
CA VAL A 253 5.80 0.88 -6.52
C VAL A 253 6.29 2.25 -6.10
N ARG A 254 6.78 2.37 -4.85
CA ARG A 254 7.32 3.64 -4.31
C ARG A 254 8.48 4.18 -5.15
N ALA A 255 9.35 3.31 -5.65
CA ALA A 255 10.49 3.68 -6.48
C ALA A 255 10.11 4.17 -7.89
N ASN A 256 8.93 3.81 -8.39
CA ASN A 256 8.39 4.25 -9.68
C ASN A 256 7.31 5.34 -9.51
N ALA A 257 7.30 6.08 -8.39
CA ALA A 257 6.38 7.17 -8.15
C ALA A 257 6.59 8.35 -9.13
N ASP A 258 5.53 8.74 -9.83
CA ASP A 258 5.50 9.96 -10.65
C ASP A 258 5.29 11.22 -9.80
N TYR A 259 4.47 11.09 -8.75
CA TYR A 259 4.14 12.16 -7.82
C TYR A 259 4.49 11.72 -6.39
N VAL A 260 5.32 12.52 -5.71
CA VAL A 260 5.70 12.29 -4.31
C VAL A 260 5.20 13.46 -3.46
N PHE A 261 4.31 13.16 -2.51
CA PHE A 261 3.84 14.10 -1.50
C PHE A 261 4.52 13.78 -0.17
N THR A 262 5.50 14.61 0.18
CA THR A 262 6.30 14.47 1.39
C THR A 262 5.53 14.95 2.60
N ALA A 263 5.40 14.12 3.63
CA ALA A 263 4.70 14.43 4.88
C ALA A 263 5.61 14.27 6.12
N ASP A 264 6.88 13.91 5.94
CA ASP A 264 7.90 13.82 6.99
C ASP A 264 8.78 15.08 7.14
N ASP A 265 8.50 16.15 6.38
CA ASP A 265 9.31 17.38 6.35
C ASP A 265 9.33 18.18 7.69
N MET A 266 8.36 17.93 8.57
CA MET A 266 8.21 18.63 9.85
C MET A 266 8.58 17.77 11.07
N LEU A 267 9.25 16.63 10.86
CA LEU A 267 9.64 15.67 11.89
C LEU A 267 11.14 15.73 12.21
N PHE A 268 11.50 15.35 13.44
CA PHE A 268 12.88 15.21 13.94
C PHE A 268 13.79 16.44 13.71
N ARG A 269 13.19 17.63 13.70
CA ARG A 269 13.92 18.90 13.59
C ARG A 269 14.53 19.27 14.95
N GLY A 270 15.83 19.55 14.98
CA GLY A 270 16.54 19.94 16.20
C GLY A 270 15.91 21.17 16.86
N GLY A 271 15.64 21.09 18.17
CA GLY A 271 15.04 22.17 18.96
C GLY A 271 13.59 22.54 18.61
N LYS A 272 12.94 21.80 17.69
CA LYS A 272 11.56 22.05 17.25
C LYS A 272 10.68 20.84 17.52
N LYS A 273 9.42 21.09 17.88
CA LYS A 273 8.40 20.05 18.01
C LYS A 273 8.06 19.42 16.66
N ASP A 274 7.69 18.15 16.71
CA ASP A 274 7.22 17.42 15.54
C ASP A 274 5.79 17.81 15.22
N THR A 275 5.53 17.96 13.94
CA THR A 275 4.21 18.25 13.39
C THR A 275 3.98 17.31 12.23
N MET A 276 2.82 16.69 12.19
CA MET A 276 2.47 15.72 11.16
C MET A 276 1.86 16.43 9.95
N ILE A 277 1.92 15.80 8.78
CA ILE A 277 1.28 16.29 7.57
C ILE A 277 0.35 15.19 7.00
N MET A 278 -0.84 15.59 6.56
CA MET A 278 -1.82 14.71 5.91
C MET A 278 -2.09 15.20 4.50
N THR A 279 -2.22 14.27 3.55
CA THR A 279 -2.49 14.57 2.13
C THR A 279 -3.95 14.25 1.78
N GLU A 280 -4.65 15.10 1.03
CA GLU A 280 -5.89 14.72 0.32
C GLU A 280 -5.58 14.53 -1.16
N ILE A 281 -6.11 13.45 -1.74
CA ILE A 281 -6.21 13.23 -3.17
C ILE A 281 -7.70 13.23 -3.54
N ASN A 282 -8.12 14.21 -4.34
CA ASN A 282 -9.48 14.33 -4.85
C ASN A 282 -9.51 14.18 -6.36
N PHE A 283 -9.96 13.02 -6.83
CA PHE A 283 -10.00 12.66 -8.25
C PHE A 283 -11.11 13.40 -9.02
N THR A 284 -10.83 13.65 -10.29
CA THR A 284 -11.74 14.18 -11.30
C THR A 284 -11.51 13.46 -12.63
N GLU A 285 -12.44 13.56 -13.59
CA GLU A 285 -12.32 12.87 -14.89
C GLU A 285 -11.02 13.19 -15.68
N GLY A 286 -10.37 14.32 -15.42
CA GLY A 286 -9.17 14.75 -16.14
C GLY A 286 -7.87 14.68 -15.35
N GLY A 287 -7.88 14.15 -14.12
CA GLY A 287 -6.73 14.23 -13.21
C GLY A 287 -7.14 14.22 -11.74
N PHE A 288 -6.27 14.69 -10.86
CA PHE A 288 -6.57 14.80 -9.43
C PHE A 288 -6.13 16.14 -8.86
N TRP A 289 -6.81 16.57 -7.80
CA TRP A 289 -6.35 17.65 -6.95
C TRP A 289 -5.62 17.07 -5.74
N ALA A 290 -4.51 17.69 -5.34
CA ALA A 290 -3.84 17.38 -4.09
C ALA A 290 -3.72 18.62 -3.20
N ALA A 291 -3.85 18.41 -1.89
CA ALA A 291 -3.62 19.41 -0.85
C ALA A 291 -2.97 18.72 0.37
N GLN A 292 -2.22 19.47 1.16
CA GLN A 292 -1.64 18.96 2.40
C GLN A 292 -1.94 19.90 3.57
N TRP A 293 -2.21 19.33 4.73
CA TRP A 293 -2.41 20.07 5.98
C TRP A 293 -1.50 19.56 7.06
N TRP A 294 -1.07 20.47 7.92
CA TRP A 294 -0.39 20.10 9.14
C TRP A 294 -1.41 19.74 10.22
N TYR A 295 -1.05 18.82 11.11
CA TYR A 295 -1.82 18.48 12.30
C TYR A 295 -0.88 18.02 13.41
N ASN A 296 -1.36 18.09 14.64
CA ASN A 296 -0.68 17.47 15.78
C ASN A 296 -1.56 16.35 16.34
N ILE A 297 -0.92 15.31 16.87
CA ILE A 297 -1.59 14.22 17.57
C ILE A 297 -1.49 14.51 19.07
N PRO A 298 -2.61 14.73 19.77
CA PRO A 298 -2.58 14.89 21.22
C PRO A 298 -1.96 13.68 21.93
N PRO A 299 -1.31 13.86 23.10
CA PRO A 299 -1.27 15.08 23.89
C PRO A 299 -0.35 16.18 23.33
N ILE A 300 -0.86 17.40 23.35
CA ILE A 300 -0.20 18.63 22.95
C ILE A 300 0.20 19.35 24.23
N GLY A 301 1.51 19.48 24.46
CA GLY A 301 2.02 20.22 25.60
C GLY A 301 1.68 21.70 25.52
N GLY A 302 1.46 22.32 26.67
CA GLY A 302 1.14 23.74 26.79
C GLY A 302 2.25 24.67 26.29
N PRO A 303 1.99 25.98 26.23
CA PRO A 303 3.01 26.96 25.89
C PRO A 303 4.21 26.82 26.84
N PRO A 304 5.42 27.13 26.37
CA PRO A 304 6.60 27.09 27.23
C PRO A 304 6.47 28.06 28.39
N ASN A 305 7.13 27.75 29.52
CA ASN A 305 7.21 28.71 30.62
C ASN A 305 7.93 29.98 30.16
N GLU A 306 7.35 31.12 30.51
CA GLU A 306 7.91 32.44 30.31
C GLU A 306 8.41 32.97 31.65
N PHE A 307 9.62 33.52 31.67
CA PHE A 307 10.21 34.13 32.85
C PHE A 307 10.63 35.56 32.53
N ASP A 308 10.08 36.50 33.29
CA ASP A 308 10.36 37.92 33.08
C ASP A 308 11.60 38.36 33.86
N PHE A 309 12.46 39.11 33.19
CA PHE A 309 13.72 39.63 33.70
C PHE A 309 13.98 41.06 33.18
N LEU A 310 15.00 41.70 33.76
CA LEU A 310 15.61 42.90 33.19
C LEU A 310 16.87 42.52 32.41
N TRP A 311 17.15 43.25 31.34
CA TRP A 311 18.40 43.12 30.64
C TRP A 311 19.52 43.86 31.38
N ASP A 312 20.55 43.13 31.83
CA ASP A 312 21.71 43.69 32.52
C ASP A 312 22.84 43.95 31.53
N SER A 313 22.95 45.20 31.07
CA SER A 313 24.01 45.62 30.15
C SER A 313 25.34 45.96 30.83
N THR A 314 25.41 45.88 32.16
CA THR A 314 26.54 46.40 32.95
C THR A 314 27.40 45.31 33.58
N SER A 315 26.81 44.18 33.94
CA SER A 315 27.55 43.06 34.51
C SER A 315 28.38 42.33 33.46
N ALA A 316 29.43 41.68 33.96
CA ALA A 316 30.39 40.95 33.15
C ALA A 316 30.79 39.64 33.82
N ALA A 317 31.37 38.76 33.01
CA ALA A 317 31.75 37.40 33.35
C ALA A 317 30.54 36.60 33.86
N LEU A 318 30.62 36.05 35.08
CA LEU A 318 29.61 35.15 35.66
C LEU A 318 28.69 35.86 36.68
N ASN A 319 28.63 37.19 36.65
CA ASN A 319 27.83 38.00 37.57
C ASN A 319 26.61 38.55 36.85
N VAL A 320 25.46 38.61 37.53
CA VAL A 320 24.24 39.24 37.01
C VAL A 320 23.56 39.97 38.15
N GLU A 321 22.91 41.10 37.86
CA GLU A 321 22.05 41.77 38.83
C GLU A 321 20.84 40.90 39.22
N GLU A 322 20.27 41.15 40.40
CA GLU A 322 19.04 40.48 40.83
C GLU A 322 17.92 40.77 39.83
N PHE A 323 17.05 39.78 39.55
CA PHE A 323 15.96 39.90 38.57
C PHE A 323 16.41 40.15 37.12
N SER A 324 17.68 39.89 36.79
CA SER A 324 18.24 40.25 35.49
C SER A 324 18.90 39.09 34.74
N ILE A 325 19.16 39.30 33.44
CA ILE A 325 19.88 38.37 32.54
C ILE A 325 20.88 39.11 31.65
N HIS A 326 21.97 38.45 31.26
CA HIS A 326 22.94 38.99 30.30
C HIS A 326 23.79 37.93 29.59
N PHE A 327 24.39 38.26 28.43
CA PHE A 327 25.43 37.42 27.82
C PHE A 327 26.79 37.65 28.46
N GLY A 328 27.52 36.59 28.74
CA GLY A 328 28.92 36.67 29.18
C GLY A 328 29.92 36.42 28.04
N PRO A 329 31.19 36.86 28.20
CA PRO A 329 31.73 37.57 29.36
C PRO A 329 31.55 39.09 29.34
N ASN A 330 31.29 39.74 28.21
CA ASN A 330 31.30 41.23 28.14
C ASN A 330 29.93 41.85 27.84
N ASN A 331 28.89 41.04 27.56
CA ASN A 331 27.58 41.48 27.10
C ASN A 331 27.62 42.50 25.94
N GLU A 332 28.55 42.33 25.01
CA GLU A 332 28.79 43.29 23.92
C GLU A 332 27.82 43.05 22.75
N TYR A 333 27.11 44.11 22.38
CA TYR A 333 26.33 44.18 21.15
C TYR A 333 27.12 44.92 20.07
N LEU A 334 27.24 44.33 18.89
CA LEU A 334 27.88 44.93 17.72
C LEU A 334 26.82 45.25 16.65
N PRO A 335 26.58 46.55 16.32
CA PRO A 335 25.68 46.92 15.23
C PRO A 335 26.02 46.21 13.92
N GLY A 336 25.01 45.63 13.26
CA GLY A 336 25.15 44.84 12.03
C GLY A 336 25.66 43.40 12.22
N LEU A 337 26.10 43.00 13.41
CA LEU A 337 26.56 41.63 13.72
C LEU A 337 25.75 40.95 14.83
N GLY A 338 25.20 41.70 15.79
CA GLY A 338 24.41 41.16 16.89
C GLY A 338 25.22 40.95 18.18
N TYR A 339 24.73 40.02 19.01
CA TYR A 339 25.43 39.56 20.21
C TYR A 339 26.42 38.44 19.89
N ASP A 340 27.55 38.43 20.58
CA ASP A 340 28.48 37.30 20.61
C ASP A 340 28.68 36.87 22.08
N GLY A 341 28.67 35.57 22.32
CA GLY A 341 28.67 35.02 23.67
C GLY A 341 28.80 33.50 23.67
N THR A 342 29.45 32.98 24.71
CA THR A 342 29.57 31.53 24.93
C THR A 342 28.61 31.02 26.01
N PHE A 343 27.98 31.94 26.74
CA PHE A 343 26.99 31.63 27.77
C PHE A 343 26.14 32.86 28.09
N MET A 344 24.98 32.62 28.69
CA MET A 344 24.13 33.61 29.33
C MET A 344 24.08 33.32 30.84
N VAL A 345 24.11 34.36 31.67
CA VAL A 345 23.86 34.22 33.11
C VAL A 345 22.49 34.79 33.43
N VAL A 346 21.73 34.01 34.18
CA VAL A 346 20.34 34.30 34.54
C VAL A 346 20.22 34.36 36.04
N SER A 347 19.55 35.39 36.57
CA SER A 347 19.25 35.46 38.01
C SER A 347 18.36 34.29 38.43
N ALA A 348 18.59 33.74 39.63
CA ALA A 348 17.74 32.68 40.18
C ALA A 348 16.34 33.16 40.55
N THR A 349 16.12 34.49 40.61
CA THR A 349 14.84 35.09 40.96
C THR A 349 14.35 35.92 39.78
N ASP A 350 13.10 35.71 39.37
CA ASP A 350 12.47 36.42 38.27
C ASP A 350 11.84 37.76 38.71
N LEU A 351 11.32 38.56 37.77
CA LEU A 351 10.67 39.84 38.09
C LEU A 351 9.41 39.73 38.94
N SER A 352 8.81 38.53 39.04
CA SER A 352 7.70 38.25 39.97
C SER A 352 8.17 38.11 41.42
N GLY A 353 9.47 37.93 41.64
CA GLY A 353 10.08 37.73 42.95
C GLY A 353 10.17 36.26 43.37
N ASP A 354 9.90 35.33 42.46
CA ASP A 354 9.93 33.89 42.71
C ASP A 354 11.32 33.33 42.42
N ASN A 355 11.83 32.46 43.31
CA ASN A 355 13.07 31.74 43.04
C ASN A 355 12.79 30.56 42.09
N ILE A 356 13.23 30.71 40.85
CA ILE A 356 12.99 29.77 39.75
C ILE A 356 14.22 28.92 39.41
N GLN A 357 15.26 28.91 40.26
CA GLN A 357 16.52 28.21 39.95
C GLN A 357 16.30 26.72 39.63
N SER A 358 15.56 26.01 40.47
CA SER A 358 15.24 24.60 40.23
C SER A 358 14.41 24.44 38.96
N THR A 359 13.43 25.31 38.75
CA THR A 359 12.57 25.28 37.58
C THR A 359 13.38 25.44 36.28
N LEU A 360 14.29 26.41 36.19
CA LEU A 360 15.16 26.58 35.02
C LEU A 360 16.06 25.37 34.75
N ILE A 361 16.56 24.72 35.81
CA ILE A 361 17.42 23.52 35.70
C ILE A 361 16.62 22.30 35.27
N ASP A 362 15.37 22.19 35.73
CA ASP A 362 14.51 21.03 35.46
C ASP A 362 13.87 21.08 34.06
N ILE A 363 13.66 22.28 33.48
CA ILE A 363 12.95 22.44 32.19
C ILE A 363 13.85 22.76 31.00
N ILE A 364 15.15 23.04 31.20
CA ILE A 364 16.07 23.36 30.10
C ILE A 364 17.11 22.24 29.99
N GLU A 365 17.26 21.68 28.80
CA GLU A 365 18.22 20.63 28.47
C GLU A 365 19.18 21.06 27.35
N ALA A 366 20.28 20.30 27.19
CA ALA A 366 21.17 20.46 26.05
C ALA A 366 20.40 20.24 24.72
N GLY A 367 20.55 21.17 23.78
CA GLY A 367 19.86 21.17 22.50
C GLY A 367 18.59 22.03 22.44
N ASP A 368 18.06 22.48 23.59
CA ASP A 368 16.90 23.37 23.63
C ASP A 368 17.18 24.74 22.99
N ILE A 369 16.14 25.35 22.42
CA ILE A 369 16.21 26.70 21.86
C ILE A 369 15.65 27.69 22.86
N ILE A 370 16.52 28.56 23.36
CA ILE A 370 16.15 29.66 24.25
C ILE A 370 15.92 30.92 23.42
N GLN A 371 14.81 31.59 23.70
CA GLN A 371 14.48 32.91 23.17
C GLN A 371 14.46 33.92 24.32
N VAL A 372 14.99 35.11 24.06
CA VAL A 372 14.81 36.29 24.91
C VAL A 372 14.32 37.44 24.04
N SER A 373 13.21 38.06 24.43
CA SER A 373 12.62 39.19 23.70
C SER A 373 12.09 40.27 24.63
N ASN A 374 12.08 41.52 24.16
CA ASN A 374 11.43 42.62 24.90
C ASN A 374 9.91 42.60 24.72
N SER A 375 9.19 43.38 25.52
CA SER A 375 7.72 43.32 25.63
C SER A 375 6.96 43.64 24.32
N ASP A 376 7.56 44.37 23.38
CA ASP A 376 6.96 44.68 22.07
C ASP A 376 7.53 43.82 20.94
N ALA A 377 8.40 42.86 21.27
CA ALA A 377 9.12 41.98 20.35
C ALA A 377 9.96 42.71 19.27
N SER A 378 10.26 44.00 19.46
CA SER A 378 11.13 44.78 18.56
C SER A 378 12.60 44.37 18.65
N LYS A 379 12.99 43.64 19.70
CA LYS A 379 14.33 43.07 19.92
C LYS A 379 14.21 41.63 20.39
N MET A 380 14.95 40.73 19.75
CA MET A 380 14.92 39.30 20.06
C MET A 380 16.30 38.68 19.86
N VAL A 381 16.74 37.88 20.83
CA VAL A 381 17.86 36.95 20.67
C VAL A 381 17.37 35.51 20.83
N THR A 382 17.87 34.61 19.99
CA THR A 382 17.65 33.17 20.10
C THR A 382 18.98 32.43 20.05
N PHE A 383 19.12 31.34 20.80
CA PHE A 383 20.30 30.48 20.76
C PHE A 383 19.97 29.04 21.18
N SER A 384 20.82 28.09 20.82
CA SER A 384 20.70 26.69 21.24
C SER A 384 21.55 26.43 22.48
N MET A 385 21.06 25.59 23.39
CA MET A 385 21.78 25.16 24.58
C MET A 385 22.89 24.17 24.22
N GLY A 386 24.13 24.48 24.56
CA GLY A 386 25.27 23.57 24.34
C GLY A 386 25.38 22.45 25.38
N ASN A 387 24.87 22.67 26.60
CA ASN A 387 24.83 21.71 27.71
C ASN A 387 23.66 22.04 28.64
N ASN A 388 23.33 21.13 29.56
CA ASN A 388 22.35 21.37 30.62
C ASN A 388 22.75 22.58 31.51
N PRO A 389 21.79 23.37 32.01
CA PRO A 389 22.06 24.52 32.88
C PRO A 389 22.90 24.16 34.11
N LEU A 390 23.77 25.08 34.52
CA LEU A 390 24.61 24.90 35.71
C LEU A 390 24.26 25.94 36.79
N PRO A 391 23.94 25.53 38.03
CA PRO A 391 23.75 26.48 39.12
C PRO A 391 25.07 27.16 39.48
N LEU A 392 25.04 28.49 39.62
CA LEU A 392 26.17 29.31 40.04
C LEU A 392 25.95 29.84 41.45
N GLY A 393 26.00 28.97 42.45
CA GLY A 393 25.56 29.29 43.81
C GLY A 393 24.04 29.18 43.92
N SER A 394 23.43 29.87 44.90
CA SER A 394 21.98 29.81 45.14
C SER A 394 21.18 30.92 44.45
N ASP A 395 21.86 31.80 43.71
CA ASP A 395 21.35 33.09 43.27
C ASP A 395 21.39 33.30 41.75
N ARG A 396 21.98 32.37 40.98
CA ARG A 396 22.06 32.47 39.51
C ARG A 396 22.25 31.11 38.83
N VAL A 397 21.96 31.08 37.53
CA VAL A 397 22.06 29.93 36.63
C VAL A 397 22.89 30.31 35.41
N LEU A 398 23.75 29.40 34.96
CA LEU A 398 24.53 29.52 33.74
C LEU A 398 23.86 28.72 32.63
N LEU A 399 23.50 29.40 31.55
CA LEU A 399 23.02 28.78 30.31
C LEU A 399 24.17 28.77 29.31
N GLN A 400 24.65 27.59 28.92
CA GLN A 400 25.77 27.48 27.97
C GLN A 400 25.24 27.56 26.53
N VAL A 401 25.83 28.44 25.73
CA VAL A 401 25.40 28.65 24.34
C VAL A 401 26.19 27.73 23.42
N GLU A 402 25.50 27.02 22.54
CA GLU A 402 26.13 26.24 21.47
C GLU A 402 26.87 27.19 20.50
N PRO A 403 28.18 27.00 20.24
CA PRO A 403 28.95 27.91 19.41
C PRO A 403 28.33 28.16 18.03
N GLY A 404 28.12 29.44 17.70
CA GLY A 404 27.55 29.86 16.42
C GLY A 404 26.02 29.75 16.31
N SER A 405 25.31 29.45 17.41
CA SER A 405 23.85 29.35 17.42
C SER A 405 23.11 30.65 17.74
N ILE A 406 23.82 31.71 18.16
CA ILE A 406 23.20 33.00 18.49
C ILE A 406 22.68 33.66 17.20
N PHE A 407 21.40 34.00 17.23
CA PHE A 407 20.76 34.83 16.22
C PHE A 407 20.05 36.00 16.90
N TYR A 408 20.31 37.22 16.42
CA TYR A 408 19.71 38.43 16.96
C TYR A 408 18.95 39.20 15.88
N ASN A 409 17.75 39.67 16.21
CA ASN A 409 16.93 40.52 15.36
C ASN A 409 16.51 41.80 16.12
N SER A 410 16.55 42.94 15.43
CA SER A 410 16.16 44.25 15.97
C SER A 410 15.71 45.18 14.86
N ASP A 411 14.57 45.84 15.05
CA ASP A 411 14.00 46.79 14.06
C ASP A 411 14.87 48.05 13.85
N ILE A 412 15.76 48.34 14.80
CA ILE A 412 16.55 49.59 14.85
C ILE A 412 18.06 49.34 14.92
N ASP A 413 18.52 48.10 14.75
CA ASP A 413 19.94 47.70 14.83
C ASP A 413 20.62 48.16 16.14
N GLN A 414 19.91 47.96 17.25
CA GLN A 414 20.39 48.21 18.61
C GLN A 414 20.12 47.00 19.49
N GLY A 415 21.07 46.70 20.38
CA GLY A 415 20.91 45.72 21.46
C GLY A 415 19.85 46.13 22.50
N PHE A 416 19.56 45.21 23.41
CA PHE A 416 18.78 45.50 24.61
C PHE A 416 19.46 46.57 25.47
N LEU A 417 18.68 47.50 25.99
CA LEU A 417 19.12 48.58 26.88
C LEU A 417 19.25 48.06 28.31
N ASN A 418 20.05 48.75 29.13
CA ASN A 418 20.05 48.45 30.56
C ASN A 418 18.65 48.60 31.15
N ASP A 419 18.27 47.67 32.02
CA ASP A 419 16.97 47.65 32.69
C ASP A 419 15.78 47.54 31.72
N GLU A 420 16.01 47.10 30.48
CA GLU A 420 14.92 46.80 29.54
C GLU A 420 14.21 45.51 29.97
N PRO A 421 12.88 45.51 30.15
CA PRO A 421 12.13 44.30 30.44
C PRO A 421 12.23 43.31 29.28
N VAL A 422 12.61 42.07 29.61
CA VAL A 422 12.79 40.98 28.66
C VAL A 422 12.19 39.70 29.23
N THR A 423 11.65 38.86 28.36
CA THR A 423 11.07 37.57 28.72
C THR A 423 11.96 36.47 28.16
N LEU A 424 12.39 35.55 29.02
CA LEU A 424 13.12 34.34 28.67
C LEU A 424 12.15 33.18 28.48
N ILE A 425 12.27 32.48 27.36
CA ILE A 425 11.37 31.40 26.94
C ILE A 425 12.21 30.21 26.48
N ASN A 426 11.97 29.02 27.05
CA ASN A 426 12.46 27.79 26.45
C ASN A 426 11.47 27.33 25.37
N THR A 427 11.69 27.73 24.13
CA THR A 427 10.77 27.40 23.01
C THR A 427 10.68 25.91 22.70
N SER A 428 11.55 25.10 23.29
CA SER A 428 11.58 23.64 23.12
C SER A 428 10.83 22.88 24.22
N ALA A 429 10.57 23.47 25.40
CA ALA A 429 9.93 22.79 26.53
C ALA A 429 8.49 23.24 26.78
N SER A 430 7.51 22.34 26.65
CA SER A 430 6.12 22.58 27.09
C SER A 430 5.94 22.42 28.59
N THR A 431 4.96 23.13 29.17
CA THR A 431 4.46 22.81 30.51
C THR A 431 3.02 22.32 30.49
N GLY A 432 2.79 21.20 31.18
CA GLY A 432 1.48 20.56 31.23
C GLY A 432 0.88 20.27 29.85
N LEU A 433 -0.43 20.07 29.82
CA LEU A 433 -1.20 20.00 28.59
C LEU A 433 -1.72 21.39 28.21
N ALA A 434 -1.75 21.68 26.91
CA ALA A 434 -2.35 22.88 26.37
C ALA A 434 -3.85 22.92 26.72
N GLU A 435 -4.30 24.00 27.39
CA GLU A 435 -5.70 24.16 27.83
C GLU A 435 -6.66 24.50 26.68
N ASP A 436 -6.14 25.00 25.57
CA ASP A 436 -6.88 25.41 24.37
C ASP A 436 -7.07 24.28 23.36
N VAL A 437 -6.44 23.13 23.58
CA VAL A 437 -6.60 21.94 22.73
C VAL A 437 -7.74 21.09 23.26
N GLU A 438 -8.75 20.86 22.42
CA GLU A 438 -9.84 19.95 22.75
C GLU A 438 -9.38 18.49 22.71
N TRP A 439 -9.96 17.67 23.58
CA TRP A 439 -9.69 16.22 23.64
C TRP A 439 -8.20 15.92 23.89
N ASN A 440 -7.47 16.82 24.55
CA ASN A 440 -6.00 16.76 24.65
C ASN A 440 -5.43 15.59 25.47
N THR A 441 -6.31 14.78 26.06
CA THR A 441 -5.97 13.66 26.92
C THR A 441 -5.51 12.46 26.08
N PHE A 442 -4.43 11.78 26.51
CA PHE A 442 -3.77 10.70 25.79
C PHE A 442 -4.71 9.57 25.32
N GLN A 443 -5.65 9.12 26.16
CA GLN A 443 -6.54 7.98 25.88
C GLN A 443 -7.46 8.19 24.67
N TYR A 444 -7.69 9.44 24.24
CA TYR A 444 -8.53 9.74 23.08
C TYR A 444 -7.87 9.41 21.74
N TYR A 445 -6.52 9.36 21.69
CA TYR A 445 -5.76 9.19 20.46
C TYR A 445 -4.85 7.95 20.45
N HIS A 446 -4.52 7.43 21.63
CA HIS A 446 -3.51 6.38 21.79
C HIS A 446 -4.07 5.08 22.34
N ASP A 447 -3.49 3.97 21.87
CA ASP A 447 -3.97 2.60 22.12
C ASP A 447 -2.95 1.68 22.79
N HIS A 448 -2.09 2.29 23.60
CA HIS A 448 -1.05 1.62 24.36
C HIS A 448 -0.84 2.31 25.70
N ASP A 449 0.02 1.78 26.56
CA ASP A 449 0.33 2.38 27.85
C ASP A 449 1.13 3.69 27.71
N GLU A 450 0.87 4.66 28.60
CA GLU A 450 1.52 5.97 28.62
C GLU A 450 2.88 5.94 29.34
N ASP A 451 3.75 5.01 28.97
CA ASP A 451 5.08 4.85 29.58
C ASP A 451 6.23 4.91 28.57
N GLY A 452 5.91 5.09 27.28
CA GLY A 452 6.88 5.15 26.18
C GLY A 452 7.51 3.80 25.83
N SER A 453 6.96 2.68 26.32
CA SER A 453 7.46 1.33 26.02
C SER A 453 6.87 0.71 24.75
N GLU A 454 5.71 1.20 24.33
CA GLU A 454 4.93 0.68 23.21
C GLU A 454 4.53 1.80 22.23
N TYR A 455 4.10 1.39 21.04
CA TYR A 455 3.63 2.27 19.97
C TYR A 455 2.17 2.00 19.65
N CYS A 456 1.48 2.97 19.05
CA CYS A 456 0.13 2.73 18.52
C CYS A 456 0.09 1.55 17.53
N PRO A 457 -0.72 0.51 17.81
CA PRO A 457 -0.81 -0.67 16.95
C PRO A 457 -1.61 -0.38 15.67
N VAL A 458 -1.31 -1.12 14.59
CA VAL A 458 -2.01 -0.95 13.28
C VAL A 458 -3.53 -1.17 13.34
N GLY A 459 -4.01 -1.91 14.33
CA GLY A 459 -5.43 -2.16 14.58
C GLY A 459 -6.05 -1.25 15.65
N GLY A 460 -5.36 -0.18 16.06
CA GLY A 460 -5.83 0.79 17.04
C GLY A 460 -6.89 1.75 16.48
N ARG A 461 -7.30 2.71 17.31
CA ARG A 461 -8.16 3.85 16.99
C ARG A 461 -7.30 4.84 16.23
N HIS A 462 -7.40 4.78 14.91
CA HIS A 462 -6.72 5.72 14.04
C HIS A 462 -7.62 6.92 13.76
N HIS A 463 -7.00 8.04 13.39
CA HIS A 463 -7.71 9.31 13.25
C HIS A 463 -7.34 10.04 11.96
N PHE A 464 -8.34 10.70 11.39
CA PHE A 464 -8.21 11.58 10.23
C PHE A 464 -8.81 12.98 10.50
N ASP A 465 -9.72 13.06 11.48
CA ASP A 465 -10.57 14.20 11.80
C ASP A 465 -9.90 15.16 12.80
N PHE A 466 -8.64 15.49 12.54
CA PHE A 466 -7.87 16.49 13.28
C PHE A 466 -8.40 17.91 13.01
N ASP A 467 -7.80 18.92 13.63
CA ASP A 467 -8.32 20.29 13.63
C ASP A 467 -8.57 20.86 12.22
N TYR A 468 -7.73 20.55 11.24
CA TYR A 468 -7.94 20.97 9.85
C TYR A 468 -9.30 20.51 9.30
N TRP A 469 -9.74 19.29 9.63
CA TRP A 469 -11.03 18.74 9.20
C TRP A 469 -12.20 19.52 9.82
N ASN A 470 -11.99 20.03 11.04
CA ASN A 470 -12.97 20.77 11.81
C ASN A 470 -12.83 22.29 11.67
N ALA A 471 -11.91 22.80 10.87
CA ALA A 471 -11.55 24.23 10.81
C ALA A 471 -12.76 25.16 10.60
N ALA A 472 -13.68 24.78 9.69
CA ALA A 472 -14.91 25.54 9.48
C ALA A 472 -15.83 25.53 10.72
N GLY A 473 -15.94 24.36 11.37
CA GLY A 473 -16.64 24.18 12.64
C GLY A 473 -16.10 25.06 13.76
N ILE A 474 -14.76 25.08 13.90
CA ILE A 474 -14.03 25.90 14.86
C ILE A 474 -14.27 27.40 14.58
N ALA A 475 -14.33 27.79 13.30
CA ALA A 475 -14.68 29.15 12.87
C ALA A 475 -16.16 29.52 13.05
N GLY A 476 -16.99 28.61 13.59
CA GLY A 476 -18.41 28.85 13.86
C GLY A 476 -19.36 28.51 12.71
N SER A 477 -18.85 27.91 11.64
CA SER A 477 -19.65 27.44 10.50
C SER A 477 -20.06 25.97 10.68
N ASN A 478 -21.34 25.65 10.51
CA ASN A 478 -21.81 24.26 10.48
C ASN A 478 -21.60 23.65 9.09
N CYS A 479 -20.35 23.44 8.69
CA CYS A 479 -19.98 22.86 7.40
C CYS A 479 -18.64 22.09 7.48
N ASP A 480 -18.25 21.47 6.37
CA ASP A 480 -17.04 20.65 6.22
C ASP A 480 -16.49 20.74 4.79
N ILE A 481 -15.49 19.92 4.45
CA ILE A 481 -14.86 19.91 3.13
C ILE A 481 -15.83 19.64 1.96
N PHE A 482 -16.98 19.01 2.20
CA PHE A 482 -17.97 18.69 1.18
C PHE A 482 -18.94 19.84 0.90
N SER A 483 -19.12 20.75 1.87
CA SER A 483 -20.15 21.79 1.83
C SER A 483 -19.61 23.21 1.83
N CYS A 484 -18.43 23.44 2.41
CA CYS A 484 -17.72 24.71 2.40
C CYS A 484 -16.22 24.50 2.17
N PRO A 485 -15.81 23.85 1.06
CA PRO A 485 -14.41 23.52 0.80
C PRO A 485 -13.47 24.72 0.93
N ASN A 486 -13.92 25.93 0.58
CA ASN A 486 -13.10 27.14 0.68
C ASN A 486 -12.71 27.50 2.12
N GLU A 487 -13.53 27.20 3.13
CA GLU A 487 -13.17 27.48 4.52
C GLU A 487 -12.07 26.51 4.99
N ILE A 488 -12.11 25.27 4.53
CA ILE A 488 -11.09 24.26 4.84
C ILE A 488 -9.80 24.52 4.06
N TYR A 489 -9.88 24.73 2.75
CA TYR A 489 -8.74 24.94 1.86
C TYR A 489 -8.03 26.30 2.05
N ASN A 490 -8.62 27.23 2.79
CA ASN A 490 -7.99 28.51 3.14
C ASN A 490 -7.78 28.68 4.66
N SER A 491 -7.89 27.58 5.43
CA SER A 491 -7.63 27.59 6.87
C SER A 491 -6.14 27.81 7.17
N GLU A 492 -5.81 28.08 8.43
CA GLU A 492 -4.41 28.21 8.86
C GLU A 492 -3.63 26.87 8.84
N TYR A 493 -4.34 25.75 8.69
CA TYR A 493 -3.75 24.42 8.69
C TYR A 493 -3.11 24.03 7.35
N ILE A 494 -3.25 24.85 6.29
CA ILE A 494 -2.70 24.51 4.97
C ILE A 494 -1.17 24.47 5.01
N TYR A 495 -0.61 23.32 4.67
CA TYR A 495 0.81 23.15 4.40
C TYR A 495 1.12 23.30 2.90
N MET A 496 0.37 22.57 2.06
CA MET A 496 0.42 22.70 0.60
C MET A 496 -0.96 23.10 0.07
N GLN A 497 -0.99 24.23 -0.64
CA GLN A 497 -2.20 24.72 -1.30
C GLN A 497 -2.74 23.69 -2.30
N LYS A 498 -4.06 23.74 -2.52
CA LYS A 498 -4.73 22.81 -3.43
C LYS A 498 -4.26 23.01 -4.87
N LEU A 499 -3.61 21.99 -5.46
CA LEU A 499 -3.05 22.00 -6.80
C LEU A 499 -3.66 20.90 -7.68
N PHE A 500 -3.83 21.17 -8.97
CA PHE A 500 -4.36 20.21 -9.95
C PHE A 500 -3.23 19.54 -10.73
N TYR A 501 -3.35 18.23 -10.89
CA TYR A 501 -2.42 17.38 -11.63
C TYR A 501 -3.19 16.67 -12.75
N PRO A 502 -2.97 17.05 -14.03
CA PRO A 502 -3.68 16.44 -15.14
C PRO A 502 -3.22 15.00 -15.39
N TYR A 503 -4.13 14.15 -15.85
CA TYR A 503 -3.78 12.81 -16.32
C TYR A 503 -3.04 12.87 -17.66
N THR A 504 -1.89 12.22 -17.76
CA THR A 504 -1.09 12.13 -19.00
C THR A 504 -0.74 10.69 -19.39
N ASN A 505 -0.51 9.84 -18.40
CA ASN A 505 -0.07 8.46 -18.53
C ASN A 505 -0.43 7.71 -17.23
N PRO A 506 -0.43 6.37 -17.22
CA PRO A 506 -0.54 5.60 -15.99
C PRO A 506 0.46 6.12 -14.94
N SER A 507 -0.02 6.43 -13.72
CA SER A 507 0.81 7.10 -12.71
C SER A 507 0.74 6.49 -11.32
N VAL A 508 1.85 6.57 -10.60
CA VAL A 508 1.95 6.23 -9.17
C VAL A 508 2.03 7.51 -8.33
N ILE A 509 1.16 7.60 -7.32
CA ILE A 509 1.11 8.67 -6.32
C ILE A 509 1.62 8.11 -5.00
N TYR A 510 2.76 8.60 -4.55
CA TYR A 510 3.38 8.19 -3.30
C TYR A 510 3.20 9.26 -2.21
N VAL A 511 2.52 8.89 -1.12
CA VAL A 511 2.44 9.71 0.09
C VAL A 511 3.47 9.21 1.09
N LYS A 512 4.60 9.92 1.14
CA LYS A 512 5.76 9.56 1.97
C LYS A 512 5.58 10.13 3.37
N GLY A 513 5.69 9.29 4.39
CA GLY A 513 5.71 9.75 5.79
C GLY A 513 4.36 10.24 6.34
N GLY A 514 3.23 9.87 5.73
CA GLY A 514 1.92 10.39 6.15
C GLY A 514 0.72 9.57 5.70
N GLN A 515 -0.43 9.93 6.26
CA GLN A 515 -1.74 9.37 5.90
C GLN A 515 -2.34 10.11 4.69
N VAL A 516 -3.28 9.48 4.00
CA VAL A 516 -3.95 10.08 2.84
C VAL A 516 -5.47 9.96 2.91
N LEU A 517 -6.17 11.01 2.53
CA LEU A 517 -7.62 11.03 2.29
C LEU A 517 -7.89 10.89 0.80
N VAL A 518 -8.87 10.07 0.41
CA VAL A 518 -9.18 9.78 -0.98
C VAL A 518 -10.68 9.90 -1.24
N ARG A 519 -11.04 10.52 -2.37
CA ARG A 519 -12.39 10.63 -2.91
C ARG A 519 -12.40 11.02 -4.39
N GLY A 520 -13.58 10.94 -5.02
CA GLY A 520 -13.88 11.61 -6.28
C GLY A 520 -14.07 10.65 -7.44
N VAL A 521 -13.96 11.19 -8.65
CA VAL A 521 -14.20 10.46 -9.91
C VAL A 521 -12.87 10.21 -10.60
N VAL A 522 -12.46 8.96 -10.73
CA VAL A 522 -11.19 8.53 -11.33
C VAL A 522 -11.33 8.47 -12.84
N GLY A 523 -10.64 9.39 -13.53
CA GLY A 523 -10.38 9.31 -14.97
C GLY A 523 -8.91 9.02 -15.23
N GLY A 524 -8.59 7.83 -15.74
CA GLY A 524 -7.23 7.34 -15.97
C GLY A 524 -6.80 6.21 -15.03
N LYS A 525 -5.51 5.87 -15.09
CA LYS A 525 -4.89 4.75 -14.38
C LYS A 525 -3.96 5.25 -13.27
N TYR A 526 -4.29 4.96 -12.01
CA TYR A 526 -3.55 5.43 -10.84
C TYR A 526 -3.28 4.35 -9.81
N THR A 527 -2.16 4.45 -9.12
CA THR A 527 -1.90 3.71 -7.87
C THR A 527 -1.48 4.68 -6.78
N ILE A 528 -2.17 4.68 -5.64
CA ILE A 528 -1.75 5.40 -4.44
C ILE A 528 -1.01 4.43 -3.53
N VAL A 529 0.17 4.81 -3.06
CA VAL A 529 0.95 4.04 -2.08
C VAL A 529 1.37 4.94 -0.92
N THR A 530 1.31 4.42 0.31
CA THR A 530 1.86 5.09 1.50
C THR A 530 3.10 4.36 2.03
N ASP A 531 3.85 5.00 2.91
CA ASP A 531 4.77 4.30 3.80
C ASP A 531 4.02 3.37 4.77
N ASP A 532 4.76 2.45 5.39
CA ASP A 532 4.23 1.49 6.37
C ASP A 532 3.67 2.25 7.58
N TYR A 533 4.53 3.07 8.17
CA TYR A 533 4.25 3.94 9.31
C TYR A 533 5.24 5.10 9.34
N THR A 534 4.98 6.05 10.24
CA THR A 534 5.83 7.21 10.50
C THR A 534 5.94 7.39 12.00
N GLU A 535 7.18 7.49 12.49
CA GLU A 535 7.46 7.77 13.89
C GLU A 535 7.54 9.29 14.10
N TYR A 536 7.10 9.74 15.26
CA TYR A 536 7.11 11.15 15.64
C TYR A 536 7.38 11.28 17.13
N ARG A 537 8.05 12.36 17.53
CA ARG A 537 8.19 12.73 18.93
C ARG A 537 6.86 13.30 19.41
N ARG A 538 6.35 12.83 20.54
CA ARG A 538 5.13 13.37 21.14
C ARG A 538 5.26 14.87 21.36
N HIS A 539 4.18 15.61 21.11
CA HIS A 539 4.21 17.06 21.14
C HIS A 539 4.31 17.63 22.56
N ASP A 540 3.81 16.90 23.56
CA ASP A 540 3.93 17.24 24.98
C ASP A 540 5.28 16.85 25.60
N ASN A 541 5.89 15.76 25.13
CA ASN A 541 7.18 15.27 25.60
C ASN A 541 8.01 14.72 24.43
N MET A 542 9.01 15.51 24.02
CA MET A 542 9.85 15.20 22.86
C MET A 542 10.82 14.02 23.07
N SER A 543 10.95 13.51 24.30
CA SER A 543 11.74 12.32 24.62
C SER A 543 10.98 11.02 24.40
N ILE A 544 9.65 11.08 24.22
CA ILE A 544 8.83 9.91 23.87
C ILE A 544 8.58 9.93 22.36
N VAL A 545 8.82 8.80 21.71
CA VAL A 545 8.51 8.56 20.31
C VAL A 545 7.28 7.67 20.23
N ASP A 546 6.33 8.04 19.38
CA ASP A 546 5.18 7.21 19.01
C ASP A 546 5.07 7.10 17.48
N ARG A 547 4.08 6.36 16.98
CA ARG A 547 3.92 5.97 15.59
C ARG A 547 2.51 6.22 15.08
N VAL A 548 2.42 6.76 13.86
CA VAL A 548 1.18 6.74 13.06
C VAL A 548 1.36 5.80 11.88
N TRP A 549 0.34 5.00 11.56
CA TRP A 549 0.37 4.11 10.41
C TRP A 549 0.00 4.85 9.11
N GLY A 550 0.60 4.46 7.99
CA GLY A 550 0.26 4.98 6.67
C GLY A 550 -1.09 4.45 6.20
N ASN A 551 -2.17 5.04 6.70
CA ASN A 551 -3.53 4.64 6.34
C ASN A 551 -4.02 5.41 5.10
N ILE A 552 -4.87 4.75 4.33
CA ILE A 552 -5.68 5.38 3.27
C ILE A 552 -7.12 5.51 3.80
N TRP A 553 -7.62 6.74 3.88
CA TRP A 553 -8.96 7.06 4.34
C TRP A 553 -9.88 7.35 3.16
N LEU A 554 -10.92 6.54 2.97
CA LEU A 554 -11.97 6.80 2.00
C LEU A 554 -13.00 7.74 2.64
N ILE A 555 -12.99 9.01 2.24
CA ILE A 555 -13.81 10.06 2.86
C ILE A 555 -15.14 10.30 2.13
N ASP A 556 -15.27 9.79 0.91
CA ASP A 556 -16.46 9.85 0.06
C ASP A 556 -16.33 8.74 -1.01
N ASP A 557 -17.31 8.64 -1.91
CA ASP A 557 -17.27 7.74 -3.06
C ASP A 557 -15.98 7.89 -3.89
N VAL A 558 -15.49 6.76 -4.40
CA VAL A 558 -14.39 6.68 -5.37
C VAL A 558 -14.87 5.85 -6.55
N LEU A 559 -15.15 6.51 -7.67
CA LEU A 559 -15.81 5.91 -8.82
C LEU A 559 -15.00 6.10 -10.09
N TYR A 560 -14.99 5.10 -10.99
CA TYR A 560 -14.50 5.33 -12.34
C TYR A 560 -15.45 6.26 -13.10
N ALA A 561 -14.89 7.10 -13.98
CA ALA A 561 -15.64 8.11 -14.72
C ALA A 561 -16.77 7.54 -15.60
N ASP A 562 -16.63 6.29 -16.04
CA ASP A 562 -17.54 5.55 -16.91
C ASP A 562 -18.38 4.50 -16.17
N SER A 563 -18.22 4.35 -14.85
CA SER A 563 -19.02 3.42 -14.05
C SER A 563 -20.51 3.81 -14.05
N TYR A 564 -21.37 2.79 -13.92
CA TYR A 564 -22.79 2.99 -13.74
C TYR A 564 -23.10 3.67 -12.39
N THR A 565 -24.30 4.23 -12.26
CA THR A 565 -24.70 4.98 -11.04
C THR A 565 -24.69 4.16 -9.75
N ASN A 566 -24.76 2.84 -9.86
CA ASN A 566 -24.65 1.88 -8.74
C ASN A 566 -23.20 1.48 -8.44
N ALA A 567 -22.21 2.10 -9.08
CA ALA A 567 -20.77 1.78 -9.06
C ALA A 567 -20.35 0.53 -9.82
N GLN A 568 -21.26 -0.13 -10.54
CA GLN A 568 -20.87 -1.23 -11.40
C GLN A 568 -19.90 -0.72 -12.48
N VAL A 569 -18.75 -1.37 -12.58
CA VAL A 569 -17.76 -1.13 -13.63
C VAL A 569 -18.23 -1.77 -14.95
N ILE A 570 -17.83 -1.19 -16.07
CA ILE A 570 -18.12 -1.76 -17.38
C ILE A 570 -17.34 -3.06 -17.51
N HIS A 571 -18.03 -4.17 -17.76
CA HIS A 571 -17.39 -5.48 -17.85
C HIS A 571 -16.49 -5.58 -19.11
N PRO A 572 -15.37 -6.33 -19.07
CA PRO A 572 -14.48 -6.46 -20.24
C PRO A 572 -15.18 -6.91 -21.52
N GLU A 573 -16.24 -7.72 -21.41
CA GLU A 573 -17.02 -8.21 -22.57
C GLU A 573 -17.90 -7.12 -23.22
N ASP A 574 -18.21 -6.06 -22.46
CA ASP A 574 -19.00 -4.90 -22.91
C ASP A 574 -18.11 -3.73 -23.36
N GLY A 575 -16.80 -3.97 -23.53
CA GLY A 575 -15.81 -2.98 -23.94
C GLY A 575 -14.84 -2.55 -22.82
N GLY A 576 -15.10 -2.96 -21.57
CA GLY A 576 -14.25 -2.69 -20.41
C GLY A 576 -14.18 -1.21 -20.02
N THR A 577 -13.31 -0.92 -19.06
CA THR A 577 -12.96 0.45 -18.63
C THR A 577 -11.47 0.71 -18.81
N ASP A 578 -11.13 1.95 -19.18
CA ASP A 578 -9.75 2.45 -19.21
C ASP A 578 -9.31 3.03 -17.86
N ASN A 579 -10.24 3.17 -16.91
CA ASN A 579 -10.00 3.75 -15.60
C ASN A 579 -9.63 2.65 -14.61
N VAL A 580 -8.57 2.85 -13.83
CA VAL A 580 -8.20 1.91 -12.77
C VAL A 580 -7.59 2.63 -11.60
N LEU A 581 -7.92 2.19 -10.38
CA LEU A 581 -7.33 2.71 -9.16
C LEU A 581 -6.78 1.57 -8.30
N GLY A 582 -5.52 1.66 -7.92
CA GLY A 582 -4.89 0.86 -6.88
C GLY A 582 -4.71 1.66 -5.60
N LEU A 583 -5.02 1.07 -4.45
CA LEU A 583 -4.83 1.64 -3.12
C LEU A 583 -3.94 0.70 -2.31
N ILE A 584 -2.70 1.10 -2.02
CA ILE A 584 -1.72 0.31 -1.28
C ILE A 584 -1.40 1.05 0.03
N ALA A 585 -2.09 0.68 1.09
CA ALA A 585 -1.86 1.21 2.42
C ALA A 585 -0.78 0.39 3.14
N GLY A 586 0.16 1.09 3.76
CA GLY A 586 1.06 0.50 4.74
C GLY A 586 0.31 -0.02 5.95
N GLY A 587 -0.62 0.79 6.48
CA GLY A 587 -1.53 0.41 7.56
C GLY A 587 -2.83 -0.20 7.04
N CYS A 588 -3.95 0.44 7.37
CA CYS A 588 -5.29 0.05 6.96
C CYS A 588 -5.82 0.91 5.81
N VAL A 589 -6.75 0.36 5.04
CA VAL A 589 -7.68 1.16 4.21
C VAL A 589 -8.96 1.31 5.00
N ILE A 590 -9.33 2.53 5.35
CA ILE A 590 -10.39 2.82 6.32
C ILE A 590 -11.51 3.62 5.65
N ILE A 591 -12.74 3.14 5.71
CA ILE A 591 -13.93 3.93 5.35
C ILE A 591 -14.20 4.91 6.47
N ALA A 592 -13.96 6.20 6.21
CA ALA A 592 -14.07 7.25 7.20
C ALA A 592 -15.54 7.51 7.59
N ASN A 593 -15.76 7.91 8.85
CA ASN A 593 -17.07 8.34 9.35
C ASN A 593 -17.40 9.77 8.91
N THR A 594 -17.74 9.95 7.64
CA THR A 594 -18.08 11.25 7.04
C THR A 594 -19.56 11.34 6.70
N ARG A 595 -20.06 12.57 6.47
CA ARG A 595 -21.47 12.78 6.09
C ARG A 595 -21.88 12.06 4.79
N PRO A 596 -21.09 12.10 3.70
CA PRO A 596 -21.41 11.34 2.49
C PRO A 596 -21.50 9.84 2.77
N ASN A 597 -20.57 9.30 3.57
CA ASN A 597 -20.53 7.88 3.95
C ASN A 597 -21.59 7.48 5.00
N GLY A 598 -22.68 8.24 5.17
CA GLY A 598 -23.78 7.84 6.05
C GLY A 598 -23.52 7.93 7.55
N ALA A 599 -22.62 8.81 7.99
CA ALA A 599 -22.42 9.12 9.40
C ALA A 599 -23.74 9.32 10.19
N ARG A 600 -23.70 8.96 11.47
CA ARG A 600 -24.83 9.04 12.43
C ARG A 600 -26.03 8.16 12.06
N GLY A 601 -25.76 6.95 11.59
CA GLY A 601 -26.81 6.00 11.20
C GLY A 601 -27.67 6.51 10.04
N GLN A 602 -27.04 6.97 8.96
CA GLN A 602 -27.70 7.51 7.75
C GLN A 602 -28.51 8.80 7.96
N ALA A 603 -28.16 9.62 8.96
CA ALA A 603 -28.81 10.92 9.14
C ALA A 603 -28.47 11.93 8.03
N TYR A 604 -27.40 11.68 7.27
CA TYR A 604 -26.92 12.54 6.18
C TYR A 604 -26.95 11.81 4.84
N GLY A 605 -25.85 11.15 4.46
CA GLY A 605 -25.78 10.26 3.31
C GLY A 605 -26.13 8.83 3.69
N SER A 606 -25.83 7.93 2.76
CA SER A 606 -25.87 6.50 2.98
C SER A 606 -24.87 5.84 2.05
N ASP A 607 -24.39 4.68 2.46
CA ASP A 607 -23.58 3.80 1.63
C ASP A 607 -22.22 4.42 1.28
N ILE A 608 -21.37 3.64 0.63
CA ILE A 608 -20.17 4.14 -0.03
C ILE A 608 -19.90 3.27 -1.26
N LYS A 609 -19.52 3.91 -2.35
CA LYS A 609 -19.19 3.27 -3.63
C LYS A 609 -17.71 3.35 -3.91
N ILE A 610 -17.13 2.20 -4.26
CA ILE A 610 -15.68 2.05 -4.41
C ILE A 610 -15.38 1.25 -5.69
N ASN A 611 -14.67 1.87 -6.62
CA ASN A 611 -13.99 1.22 -7.74
C ASN A 611 -12.49 1.29 -7.51
N ALA A 612 -11.91 0.21 -6.96
CA ALA A 612 -10.47 0.15 -6.69
C ALA A 612 -9.99 -1.28 -6.37
N ALA A 613 -8.75 -1.58 -6.71
CA ALA A 613 -7.99 -2.67 -6.10
C ALA A 613 -7.35 -2.19 -4.80
N ILE A 614 -7.65 -2.86 -3.69
CA ILE A 614 -7.27 -2.48 -2.33
C ILE A 614 -6.23 -3.46 -1.79
N MET A 615 -5.13 -2.93 -1.25
CA MET A 615 -4.13 -3.65 -0.49
C MET A 615 -3.85 -2.96 0.84
N ALA A 616 -4.02 -3.68 1.95
CA ALA A 616 -3.59 -3.27 3.29
C ALA A 616 -2.44 -4.17 3.74
N MET A 617 -1.20 -3.67 3.67
CA MET A 617 0.02 -4.46 3.84
C MET A 617 0.17 -5.03 5.26
N TYR A 618 -0.05 -4.22 6.29
CA TYR A 618 0.03 -4.66 7.69
C TYR A 618 -1.32 -4.60 8.41
N GLY A 619 -2.31 -3.97 7.79
CA GLY A 619 -3.64 -3.76 8.36
C GLY A 619 -4.76 -4.56 7.69
N GLY A 620 -5.95 -3.96 7.63
CA GLY A 620 -7.10 -4.51 6.94
C GLY A 620 -7.94 -3.44 6.24
N PHE A 621 -8.87 -3.88 5.41
CA PHE A 621 -9.93 -3.01 4.89
C PHE A 621 -11.06 -2.94 5.93
N ILE A 622 -11.28 -1.80 6.56
CA ILE A 622 -12.09 -1.67 7.78
C ILE A 622 -13.00 -0.43 7.76
N SER A 623 -14.11 -0.47 8.49
CA SER A 623 -14.95 0.70 8.74
C SER A 623 -14.51 1.48 9.99
N HIS A 624 -14.60 2.81 9.95
CA HIS A 624 -14.30 3.68 11.09
C HIS A 624 -15.44 3.65 12.14
N TYR A 625 -15.60 2.55 12.87
CA TYR A 625 -16.71 2.35 13.83
C TYR A 625 -16.46 2.91 15.23
N TRP A 626 -15.21 3.24 15.59
CA TRP A 626 -14.87 3.76 16.93
C TRP A 626 -15.29 5.22 17.13
N GLN A 627 -15.55 5.96 16.06
CA GLN A 627 -16.34 7.18 16.10
C GLN A 627 -17.78 6.87 15.71
N ASN A 628 -18.63 6.59 16.71
CA ASN A 628 -20.05 6.32 16.51
C ASN A 628 -20.94 7.28 17.31
N ASN A 629 -22.25 7.22 17.13
CA ASN A 629 -23.22 8.07 17.84
C ASN A 629 -24.18 7.27 18.74
N LEU A 630 -23.75 6.11 19.23
CA LEU A 630 -24.56 5.28 20.13
C LEU A 630 -24.70 5.92 21.51
N THR A 631 -25.82 5.69 22.18
CA THR A 631 -26.02 6.13 23.59
C THR A 631 -25.07 5.46 24.58
N GLY A 632 -24.47 4.32 24.23
CA GLY A 632 -23.42 3.63 24.98
C GLY A 632 -22.45 2.97 24.00
N TYR A 633 -21.25 2.62 24.43
CA TYR A 633 -20.17 2.14 23.54
C TYR A 633 -19.56 3.25 22.67
N HIS A 634 -19.59 4.50 23.11
CA HIS A 634 -19.10 5.65 22.35
C HIS A 634 -17.87 6.32 22.96
N ASP A 635 -17.53 6.02 24.21
CA ASP A 635 -16.40 6.66 24.90
C ASP A 635 -15.34 5.63 25.32
N TRP A 636 -14.09 6.08 25.51
CA TRP A 636 -12.99 5.22 25.95
C TRP A 636 -13.23 4.72 27.39
N ASN A 637 -13.88 5.53 28.22
CA ASN A 637 -14.12 5.26 29.63
C ASN A 637 -15.46 4.57 29.93
N ASP A 638 -16.11 3.98 28.92
CA ASP A 638 -17.36 3.21 29.07
C ASP A 638 -17.20 1.94 29.95
N ASN A 639 -16.00 1.67 30.48
CA ASN A 639 -15.66 0.56 31.38
C ASN A 639 -16.01 -0.81 30.81
N LEU A 640 -15.71 -1.01 29.52
CA LEU A 640 -16.02 -2.22 28.79
C LEU A 640 -14.94 -3.29 29.00
N ALA A 641 -15.36 -4.55 29.06
CA ALA A 641 -14.44 -5.69 29.20
C ALA A 641 -13.51 -5.89 27.98
N TYR A 642 -13.75 -5.15 26.89
CA TYR A 642 -13.02 -5.25 25.61
C TYR A 642 -11.97 -4.14 25.44
N GLY A 643 -11.64 -3.41 26.50
CA GLY A 643 -10.72 -2.28 26.47
C GLY A 643 -11.37 -1.02 25.88
N TYR A 644 -10.52 -0.13 25.38
CA TYR A 644 -10.94 1.13 24.74
C TYR A 644 -11.37 0.84 23.29
N ILE A 645 -12.68 0.94 23.02
CA ILE A 645 -13.24 0.56 21.71
C ILE A 645 -13.75 1.76 20.89
N ALA A 646 -13.83 2.92 21.52
CA ALA A 646 -14.38 4.17 20.99
C ALA A 646 -13.61 5.35 21.58
N ASP A 647 -13.71 6.53 20.93
CA ASP A 647 -12.90 7.71 21.26
C ASP A 647 -13.72 8.91 21.77
N GLY A 648 -15.03 8.77 22.00
CA GLY A 648 -15.86 9.85 22.54
C GLY A 648 -16.10 11.02 21.59
N ARG A 649 -15.64 10.98 20.32
CA ARG A 649 -15.73 12.12 19.39
C ARG A 649 -16.83 11.99 18.35
N GLY A 650 -17.37 10.79 18.11
CA GLY A 650 -18.41 10.57 17.09
C GLY A 650 -19.67 11.45 17.26
N GLY A 651 -20.08 11.76 18.49
CA GLY A 651 -21.19 12.66 18.79
C GLY A 651 -20.86 14.15 18.60
N HIS A 652 -19.59 14.49 18.44
CA HIS A 652 -19.04 15.84 18.23
C HIS A 652 -18.58 16.08 16.79
N ARG A 653 -18.76 15.10 15.90
CA ARG A 653 -18.47 15.22 14.46
C ARG A 653 -19.75 15.19 13.64
N ASN A 654 -19.67 15.65 12.39
CA ASN A 654 -20.77 15.60 11.43
C ASN A 654 -22.07 16.23 11.98
N TYR A 655 -22.22 17.53 12.26
CA TYR A 655 -21.26 18.64 12.23
C TYR A 655 -20.42 18.74 13.50
N TYR A 656 -19.36 19.54 13.45
CA TYR A 656 -18.49 19.81 14.58
C TYR A 656 -19.27 20.38 15.78
N ARG A 657 -18.94 19.89 16.98
CA ARG A 657 -19.36 20.44 18.27
C ARG A 657 -18.14 20.48 19.18
N THR A 658 -17.98 21.57 19.91
CA THR A 658 -16.87 21.72 20.84
C THR A 658 -16.96 20.68 21.96
N GLU A 659 -15.83 20.36 22.60
CA GLU A 659 -15.76 19.42 23.73
C GLU A 659 -16.60 19.91 24.92
N GLY A 660 -16.65 21.23 25.15
CA GLY A 660 -17.45 21.84 26.21
C GLY A 660 -18.98 21.74 26.01
N GLN A 661 -19.45 21.25 24.85
CA GLN A 661 -20.85 20.96 24.59
C GLN A 661 -21.12 19.47 24.75
N ASN A 662 -22.33 19.09 25.17
CA ASN A 662 -22.71 17.67 25.12
C ASN A 662 -22.69 17.17 23.66
N GLY A 663 -21.98 16.05 23.44
CA GLY A 663 -22.03 15.27 22.23
C GLY A 663 -23.43 14.72 21.96
N LEU A 664 -23.75 14.51 20.68
CA LEU A 664 -25.04 13.98 20.25
C LEU A 664 -24.97 12.46 20.11
N TYR A 665 -25.23 11.77 21.22
CA TYR A 665 -25.26 10.30 21.37
C TYR A 665 -26.68 9.81 21.60
N ASN A 666 -27.51 9.81 20.57
CA ASN A 666 -28.96 9.60 20.68
C ASN A 666 -29.47 8.34 19.97
N ASN A 667 -28.59 7.58 19.33
CA ASN A 667 -28.99 6.40 18.58
C ASN A 667 -28.77 5.10 19.36
N THR A 668 -29.59 4.10 19.03
CA THR A 668 -29.43 2.71 19.53
C THR A 668 -28.64 1.83 18.56
N ASN A 669 -28.30 2.34 17.37
CA ASN A 669 -27.43 1.72 16.37
C ASN A 669 -26.79 2.83 15.49
N ASP A 670 -25.70 2.52 14.78
CA ASP A 670 -25.04 3.45 13.85
C ASP A 670 -24.75 2.72 12.54
N LYS A 671 -25.83 2.23 11.93
CA LYS A 671 -25.78 1.56 10.62
C LYS A 671 -25.72 2.61 9.51
N ARG A 672 -24.65 2.61 8.73
CA ARG A 672 -24.31 3.67 7.77
C ARG A 672 -24.68 3.33 6.31
N GLY A 673 -25.08 2.09 6.07
CA GLY A 673 -25.53 1.62 4.76
C GLY A 673 -24.77 0.38 4.31
N VAL A 674 -24.44 0.32 3.03
CA VAL A 674 -23.77 -0.77 2.32
C VAL A 674 -22.48 -0.27 1.67
N VAL A 675 -21.41 -1.05 1.75
CA VAL A 675 -20.20 -0.84 0.95
C VAL A 675 -20.40 -1.52 -0.40
N HIS A 676 -20.49 -0.71 -1.43
CA HIS A 676 -20.63 -1.09 -2.83
C HIS A 676 -19.25 -1.10 -3.48
N LEU A 677 -18.58 -2.26 -3.46
CA LEU A 677 -17.21 -2.40 -3.99
C LEU A 677 -17.24 -3.19 -5.30
N TRP A 678 -16.64 -2.61 -6.36
CA TRP A 678 -16.20 -3.34 -7.55
C TRP A 678 -14.68 -3.22 -7.63
N GLY A 679 -13.97 -4.32 -7.39
CA GLY A 679 -12.53 -4.24 -7.22
C GLY A 679 -11.90 -5.50 -6.67
N SER A 680 -10.86 -5.32 -5.88
CA SER A 680 -10.09 -6.39 -5.23
C SER A 680 -9.82 -6.00 -3.77
N ILE A 681 -9.81 -6.95 -2.85
CA ILE A 681 -9.46 -6.73 -1.44
C ILE A 681 -8.33 -7.68 -1.05
N VAL A 682 -7.19 -7.12 -0.67
CA VAL A 682 -5.99 -7.85 -0.23
C VAL A 682 -5.56 -7.27 1.11
N GLN A 683 -5.43 -8.10 2.14
CA GLN A 683 -5.16 -7.60 3.50
C GLN A 683 -4.33 -8.57 4.35
N GLN A 684 -3.61 -8.04 5.34
CA GLN A 684 -2.95 -8.86 6.36
C GLN A 684 -3.98 -9.55 7.25
N LYS A 685 -4.96 -8.78 7.73
CA LYS A 685 -6.01 -9.24 8.65
C LYS A 685 -7.37 -8.76 8.18
N ARG A 686 -8.40 -9.55 8.44
CA ARG A 686 -9.77 -9.24 8.05
C ARG A 686 -10.30 -8.05 8.83
N GLY A 687 -10.55 -6.93 8.15
CA GLY A 687 -11.15 -5.75 8.77
C GLY A 687 -12.66 -5.88 8.99
N TYR A 688 -13.15 -5.34 10.11
CA TYR A 688 -14.58 -5.30 10.41
C TYR A 688 -15.32 -4.21 9.62
N MET A 689 -16.35 -4.62 8.88
CA MET A 689 -17.29 -3.70 8.23
C MET A 689 -18.50 -3.37 9.09
N LEU A 690 -19.00 -4.34 9.87
CA LEU A 690 -20.13 -4.17 10.77
C LEU A 690 -19.80 -4.77 12.13
N ARG A 691 -20.01 -4.00 13.20
CA ARG A 691 -19.88 -4.45 14.58
C ARG A 691 -21.25 -4.54 15.22
N ASN A 692 -21.62 -5.69 15.77
CA ASN A 692 -22.95 -5.94 16.32
C ASN A 692 -22.91 -6.97 17.47
N PHE A 693 -24.08 -7.32 18.00
CA PHE A 693 -24.18 -8.36 19.02
C PHE A 693 -23.87 -9.78 18.47
N PRO A 694 -23.03 -10.60 19.14
CA PRO A 694 -22.32 -10.32 20.39
C PRO A 694 -20.97 -9.60 20.24
N GLY A 695 -20.83 -8.49 20.98
CA GLY A 695 -19.57 -7.83 21.31
C GLY A 695 -18.87 -7.05 20.18
N PRO A 696 -17.98 -6.11 20.53
CA PRO A 696 -18.03 -5.28 21.73
C PRO A 696 -19.19 -4.26 21.63
N TYR A 697 -19.66 -3.98 20.41
CA TYR A 697 -20.84 -3.17 20.12
C TYR A 697 -22.10 -4.01 20.20
N ASN A 698 -22.61 -4.20 21.42
CA ASN A 698 -23.78 -5.03 21.68
C ASN A 698 -25.09 -4.30 21.33
N VAL A 699 -25.26 -3.98 20.05
CA VAL A 699 -26.44 -3.31 19.48
C VAL A 699 -26.85 -3.98 18.18
N SER A 700 -28.09 -3.75 17.77
CA SER A 700 -28.67 -4.26 16.52
C SER A 700 -29.32 -3.11 15.75
N PRO A 701 -29.13 -2.99 14.42
CA PRO A 701 -28.33 -3.87 13.55
C PRO A 701 -26.79 -3.79 13.71
N GLY A 702 -26.25 -2.74 14.34
CA GLY A 702 -24.81 -2.62 14.59
C GLY A 702 -24.25 -1.21 14.37
N VAL A 703 -22.93 -1.12 14.24
CA VAL A 703 -22.14 0.07 13.85
C VAL A 703 -21.32 -0.26 12.60
N GLY A 704 -21.45 0.52 11.53
CA GLY A 704 -20.74 0.32 10.26
C GLY A 704 -21.67 -0.01 9.08
N TYR A 705 -21.26 -0.93 8.20
CA TYR A 705 -21.87 -1.16 6.89
C TYR A 705 -22.12 -2.64 6.58
N ASP A 706 -23.16 -2.94 5.81
CA ASP A 706 -23.25 -4.24 5.12
C ASP A 706 -22.27 -4.25 3.93
N LYS A 707 -22.02 -5.43 3.38
CA LYS A 707 -21.08 -5.61 2.27
C LYS A 707 -21.85 -5.95 1.02
N ASN A 708 -21.49 -5.33 -0.10
CA ASN A 708 -21.87 -5.74 -1.43
C ASN A 708 -20.63 -5.68 -2.32
N TYR A 709 -19.94 -6.81 -2.42
CA TYR A 709 -18.60 -6.90 -2.96
C TYR A 709 -18.63 -7.68 -4.29
N HIS A 710 -18.13 -7.05 -5.34
CA HIS A 710 -18.01 -7.59 -6.68
C HIS A 710 -16.56 -7.47 -7.17
N TYR A 711 -16.12 -8.44 -7.97
CA TYR A 711 -14.81 -8.35 -8.60
C TYR A 711 -14.84 -7.45 -9.81
N ASP A 712 -13.82 -6.60 -9.95
CA ASP A 712 -13.57 -5.89 -11.19
C ASP A 712 -12.77 -6.77 -12.14
N TRP A 713 -13.48 -7.40 -13.09
CA TRP A 713 -12.87 -8.28 -14.09
C TRP A 713 -11.89 -7.57 -15.02
N ASN A 714 -11.91 -6.24 -15.10
CA ASN A 714 -10.92 -5.48 -15.86
C ASN A 714 -9.51 -5.61 -15.26
N LEU A 715 -9.38 -5.84 -13.94
CA LEU A 715 -8.10 -5.95 -13.24
C LEU A 715 -7.20 -7.07 -13.79
N ARG A 716 -7.78 -8.13 -14.38
CA ARG A 716 -7.03 -9.23 -14.99
C ARG A 716 -6.23 -8.80 -16.21
N PHE A 717 -6.72 -7.79 -16.91
CA PHE A 717 -6.17 -7.29 -18.17
C PHE A 717 -5.48 -5.94 -17.99
N ASN A 718 -6.05 -5.08 -17.14
CA ASN A 718 -5.64 -3.71 -16.87
C ASN A 718 -5.46 -3.50 -15.35
N PRO A 719 -4.43 -4.09 -14.73
CA PRO A 719 -4.16 -3.87 -13.32
C PRO A 719 -3.75 -2.41 -13.04
N PRO A 720 -3.84 -1.94 -11.78
CA PRO A 720 -3.30 -0.65 -11.41
C PRO A 720 -1.80 -0.52 -11.72
N PRO A 721 -1.32 0.69 -12.02
CA PRO A 721 0.09 0.94 -12.28
C PRO A 721 0.99 0.38 -11.18
N TYR A 722 1.93 -0.48 -11.54
CA TYR A 722 2.86 -1.16 -10.63
C TYR A 722 2.19 -1.90 -9.46
N TYR A 723 0.93 -2.33 -9.57
CA TYR A 723 0.29 -3.05 -8.46
C TYR A 723 1.11 -4.30 -8.06
N PRO A 724 1.25 -4.64 -6.76
CA PRO A 724 2.22 -5.63 -6.32
C PRO A 724 2.02 -7.03 -6.89
N ASP A 725 3.13 -7.60 -7.39
CA ASP A 725 3.19 -8.98 -7.87
C ASP A 725 3.33 -9.99 -6.72
N GLN A 726 2.81 -11.20 -6.92
CA GLN A 726 3.05 -12.35 -6.05
C GLN A 726 4.48 -12.86 -6.24
N VAL A 727 5.10 -13.28 -5.14
CA VAL A 727 6.47 -13.81 -5.14
C VAL A 727 6.56 -15.15 -4.42
N ASP A 728 7.53 -15.97 -4.83
CA ASP A 728 7.88 -17.21 -4.13
C ASP A 728 8.74 -16.94 -2.88
N VAL A 729 9.07 -17.99 -2.14
CA VAL A 729 9.92 -17.93 -0.93
C VAL A 729 11.35 -17.44 -1.20
N ASN A 730 11.82 -17.50 -2.44
CA ASN A 730 13.11 -16.97 -2.87
C ASN A 730 12.99 -15.56 -3.46
N ASN A 731 11.81 -14.94 -3.35
CA ASN A 731 11.49 -13.62 -3.87
C ASN A 731 11.52 -13.53 -5.42
N ASN A 732 11.30 -14.63 -6.11
CA ASN A 732 11.08 -14.63 -7.56
C ASN A 732 9.61 -14.34 -7.87
N VAL A 733 9.35 -13.57 -8.92
CA VAL A 733 7.98 -13.26 -9.35
C VAL A 733 7.26 -14.51 -9.83
N ILE A 734 6.04 -14.73 -9.38
CA ILE A 734 5.20 -15.83 -9.88
C ILE A 734 4.67 -15.46 -11.26
N LEU A 735 4.94 -16.30 -12.25
CA LEU A 735 4.55 -16.05 -13.65
C LEU A 735 3.42 -16.98 -14.07
N LYS A 736 2.43 -16.43 -14.79
CA LYS A 736 1.38 -17.18 -15.49
C LYS A 736 1.62 -17.18 -16.99
N MET A 737 1.37 -18.32 -17.63
CA MET A 737 1.46 -18.43 -19.09
C MET A 737 0.41 -17.52 -19.75
N SER A 738 0.86 -16.72 -20.72
CA SER A 738 0.01 -15.81 -21.50
C SER A 738 -0.20 -16.35 -22.91
N SER A 739 0.87 -16.78 -23.59
CA SER A 739 0.77 -17.42 -24.91
C SER A 739 1.88 -18.44 -25.13
N TYR A 740 1.64 -19.35 -26.08
CA TYR A 740 2.59 -20.35 -26.55
C TYR A 740 2.43 -20.51 -28.07
N GLY A 741 3.54 -20.66 -28.79
CA GLY A 741 3.51 -20.87 -30.23
C GLY A 741 4.82 -21.39 -30.82
N GLU A 742 4.76 -21.87 -32.05
CA GLU A 742 5.92 -22.17 -32.88
C GLU A 742 6.23 -20.95 -33.76
N LEU A 743 7.51 -20.57 -33.86
CA LEU A 743 7.96 -19.59 -34.84
C LEU A 743 8.04 -20.26 -36.21
N ASP A 744 7.21 -19.80 -37.14
CA ASP A 744 7.29 -20.24 -38.53
C ASP A 744 8.63 -19.81 -39.15
N ASN A 745 9.29 -20.72 -39.87
CA ASN A 745 10.53 -20.45 -40.61
C ASN A 745 10.33 -19.56 -41.86
N ASP A 746 9.14 -18.95 -42.04
CA ASP A 746 8.72 -18.17 -43.22
C ASP A 746 8.64 -16.65 -42.93
N LEU A 747 9.66 -16.10 -42.26
CA LEU A 747 9.92 -14.65 -42.23
C LEU A 747 11.25 -14.29 -42.89
#